data_AF-A0A2W6YHF9-F1
#
_entry.id   AF-A0A2W6YHF9-F1
#
_cell.length_a   1.000
_cell.length_b   1.000
_cell.length_c   1.000
_cell.angle_alpha   90.00
_cell.angle_beta   90.00
_cell.angle_gamma   90.00
#
_symmetry.space_group_name_H-M   'P 1'
#
loop_
_entity.id
_entity.type
_entity.pdbx_description
1 polymer ?
#
loop_
_entity_poly.entity_id
_entity_poly.type
_entity_poly.pdbx_seq_one_letter_code
_entity_poly.pdbx_strand_id
1 'polypeptide(L)'
;MNKNINSDVEDKAIRQSYSNKKHKTNIKTNIVFVSTFPPKVCGIATYTQDLIKSLHSKFGESFNSIICPIETEEENYEYKEYPEYKLNISDAISYLELAAKINKNDTVELVMLQHEFGFFNETRNGLFLFLKNLKKDVIITFHTVLPKPDKELKEKVKEISDFAKSLVVMTSISADILSNDYEISPDKITVIPHGTHLLPFTDKIALKEKYNLKNKKVLSTFGLLGSGKNIETTLKALPEIIAKNPDVIFLILGKTHPAIVRHEGEKYRDFLEDLTCKLHLENNIRFINDYLPLPELLEYLQLTDVYLFTSKDRNQAVSGTFSYAISSGCAIVSTPIPHALEVLKEDTGIIIDFEAPEQLSVAVNTLLENENKRENLRSKSLEKMAPTAWENSSILHALLFQKFKNNRTELNYTLPEINLGHIQNMTTDFGIIQFSKISKPDINSGYTLDDNARAMIAICKHYEINKNKSDLELISIYLNFIKFCQHNDGSFLNYVDEQKQFTKQNYETNLEDSNGRAIWALGYLISLKEILPQEFSETAEKIIQKNLIRAEKIHSTRAMAFIIKGLYYQKSEKNLPLLKEFANRLVKMYQHETKENWHWFESYLTYGNSVLPEALLCAWMVTKDEVYKQIAEESFQFLLSKIMIDGNIKVISNKGWLQKENTENNPQIGGEQPIDIAYTILALSTFYKVFDDEKYLQMMQNSFNWFLGKNHLNQIIYNPVTGGCYDGLEEKNVNLNQGAESTVSYLMARLNLEFFNRKTTFFDD
;
A
#
# COMPACT_ATOMS: atom_id res chain seq x y z
N MET A 1 19.34 -23.99 -75.73
CA MET A 1 19.11 -25.45 -75.69
C MET A 1 18.80 -25.83 -74.25
N ASN A 2 17.68 -26.52 -74.06
CA ASN A 2 17.04 -26.91 -72.80
C ASN A 2 17.95 -27.58 -71.76
N LYS A 3 17.63 -27.40 -70.46
CA LYS A 3 17.22 -28.52 -69.59
C LYS A 3 16.61 -28.07 -68.25
N ASN A 4 15.31 -28.35 -68.12
CA ASN A 4 14.54 -28.85 -66.98
C ASN A 4 14.85 -28.38 -65.55
N ILE A 5 13.88 -27.69 -64.95
CA ILE A 5 13.57 -27.78 -63.53
C ILE A 5 12.16 -28.38 -63.44
N ASN A 6 12.04 -29.46 -62.65
CA ASN A 6 10.81 -30.20 -62.41
C ASN A 6 9.82 -29.38 -61.57
N SER A 7 8.55 -29.58 -61.90
CA SER A 7 7.35 -29.25 -61.15
C SER A 7 7.35 -29.90 -59.77
N ASP A 8 6.91 -29.15 -58.76
CA ASP A 8 5.95 -29.57 -57.73
C ASP A 8 5.80 -28.42 -56.72
N VAL A 9 5.01 -27.41 -57.12
CA VAL A 9 4.56 -26.32 -56.24
C VAL A 9 3.07 -26.08 -56.49
N GLU A 10 2.26 -27.12 -56.27
CA GLU A 10 0.81 -26.98 -56.12
C GLU A 10 0.35 -28.01 -55.08
N ASP A 11 0.68 -27.77 -53.81
CA ASP A 11 -0.10 -28.23 -52.65
C ASP A 11 0.61 -27.83 -51.35
N LYS A 12 0.31 -26.62 -50.84
CA LYS A 12 0.35 -26.21 -49.41
C LYS A 12 0.10 -24.71 -49.22
N ALA A 13 -0.96 -24.19 -49.81
CA ALA A 13 -1.47 -22.84 -49.51
C ALA A 13 -2.81 -22.94 -48.77
N ILE A 14 -2.77 -23.28 -47.47
CA ILE A 14 -3.87 -22.98 -46.54
C ILE A 14 -3.37 -21.96 -45.52
N ARG A 15 -4.04 -20.81 -45.55
CA ARG A 15 -3.82 -19.60 -44.76
C ARG A 15 -3.78 -19.87 -43.26
N GLN A 16 -2.63 -19.68 -42.63
CA GLN A 16 -2.58 -19.25 -41.23
C GLN A 16 -2.71 -17.73 -41.21
N SER A 17 -3.82 -17.23 -40.63
CA SER A 17 -3.99 -15.82 -40.32
C SER A 17 -3.01 -15.41 -39.23
N TYR A 18 -1.83 -14.93 -39.65
CA TYR A 18 -0.95 -14.16 -38.79
C TYR A 18 -1.63 -12.83 -38.48
N SER A 19 -2.22 -12.73 -37.28
CA SER A 19 -2.56 -11.46 -36.65
C SER A 19 -1.25 -10.70 -36.41
N ASN A 20 -0.91 -9.78 -37.32
CA ASN A 20 0.14 -8.79 -37.12
C ASN A 20 -0.17 -7.96 -35.85
N LYS A 21 0.39 -8.35 -34.71
CA LYS A 21 0.63 -7.42 -33.60
C LYS A 21 1.66 -6.40 -34.12
N LYS A 22 1.17 -5.25 -34.60
CA LYS A 22 1.98 -4.03 -34.58
C LYS A 22 2.32 -3.79 -33.11
N HIS A 23 3.55 -4.12 -32.70
CA HIS A 23 4.16 -3.48 -31.54
C HIS A 23 4.21 -1.97 -31.85
N LYS A 24 3.13 -1.25 -31.54
CA LYS A 24 3.24 0.17 -31.27
C LYS A 24 4.16 0.24 -30.06
N THR A 25 5.40 0.65 -30.28
CA THR A 25 6.24 1.18 -29.21
C THR A 25 5.44 2.31 -28.59
N ASN A 26 4.77 2.02 -27.47
CA ASN A 26 3.96 2.98 -26.76
C ASN A 26 4.96 3.92 -26.09
N ILE A 27 5.32 5.02 -26.77
CA ILE A 27 6.26 6.00 -26.24
C ILE A 27 5.65 6.50 -24.92
N LYS A 28 6.31 6.19 -23.79
CA LYS A 28 5.86 6.64 -22.48
C LYS A 28 5.79 8.16 -22.48
N THR A 29 4.68 8.67 -21.97
CA THR A 29 4.43 10.10 -21.84
C THR A 29 5.22 10.64 -20.67
N ASN A 30 5.57 11.92 -20.72
CA ASN A 30 6.40 12.59 -19.74
C ASN A 30 5.61 13.68 -19.01
N ILE A 31 5.81 13.76 -17.70
CA ILE A 31 5.30 14.83 -16.84
C ILE A 31 6.51 15.60 -16.30
N VAL A 32 6.56 16.90 -16.57
CA VAL A 32 7.67 17.76 -16.11
C VAL A 32 7.33 18.38 -14.77
N PHE A 33 8.16 18.16 -13.76
CA PHE A 33 8.02 18.72 -12.41
C PHE A 33 8.90 19.95 -12.26
N VAL A 34 8.30 21.15 -12.22
CA VAL A 34 8.99 22.43 -11.97
C VAL A 34 8.97 22.69 -10.47
N SER A 35 10.10 22.49 -9.78
CA SER A 35 10.19 22.48 -8.32
C SER A 35 11.62 22.70 -7.82
N THR A 36 11.80 23.04 -6.54
CA THR A 36 13.07 22.73 -5.86
C THR A 36 13.27 21.22 -5.80
N PHE A 37 14.50 20.73 -5.85
CA PHE A 37 14.81 19.29 -5.80
C PHE A 37 16.18 19.03 -5.12
N PRO A 38 16.40 17.88 -4.46
CA PRO A 38 17.70 17.57 -3.87
C PRO A 38 18.82 17.60 -4.94
N PRO A 39 20.00 18.14 -4.62
CA PRO A 39 20.58 18.28 -3.27
C PRO A 39 20.21 19.57 -2.52
N LYS A 40 19.38 20.46 -3.09
CA LYS A 40 18.86 21.64 -2.36
C LYS A 40 18.11 21.19 -1.11
N VAL A 41 18.59 21.62 0.06
CA VAL A 41 17.99 21.28 1.37
C VAL A 41 16.76 22.15 1.61
N CYS A 42 15.59 21.60 1.32
CA CYS A 42 14.30 22.29 1.39
C CYS A 42 13.17 21.26 1.59
N GLY A 43 12.11 21.61 2.34
CA GLY A 43 10.96 20.73 2.55
C GLY A 43 10.23 20.37 1.25
N ILE A 44 10.08 21.33 0.33
CA ILE A 44 9.43 21.10 -0.98
C ILE A 44 10.32 20.24 -1.90
N ALA A 45 11.65 20.34 -1.76
CA ALA A 45 12.56 19.44 -2.46
C ALA A 45 12.35 17.98 -2.02
N THR A 46 12.23 17.73 -0.71
CA THR A 46 11.90 16.40 -0.18
C THR A 46 10.51 15.94 -0.59
N TYR A 47 9.50 16.80 -0.53
CA TYR A 47 8.13 16.51 -1.01
C TYR A 47 8.13 16.02 -2.46
N THR A 48 8.78 16.75 -3.36
CA THR A 48 8.82 16.41 -4.79
C THR A 48 9.60 15.12 -5.04
N GLN A 49 10.69 14.88 -4.30
CA GLN A 49 11.43 13.62 -4.37
C GLN A 49 10.56 12.43 -3.96
N ASP A 50 9.88 12.53 -2.81
CA ASP A 50 9.04 11.44 -2.31
C ASP A 50 7.85 11.16 -3.23
N LEU A 51 7.17 12.22 -3.72
CA LEU A 51 6.07 12.10 -4.67
C LEU A 51 6.52 11.38 -5.95
N ILE A 52 7.65 11.79 -6.53
CA ILE A 52 8.15 11.20 -7.77
C ILE A 52 8.62 9.76 -7.58
N LYS A 53 9.27 9.46 -6.46
CA LYS A 53 9.63 8.08 -6.10
C LYS A 53 8.39 7.20 -5.98
N SER A 54 7.34 7.69 -5.33
CA SER A 54 6.09 6.96 -5.18
C SER A 54 5.37 6.77 -6.53
N LEU A 55 5.24 7.83 -7.34
CA LEU A 55 4.67 7.76 -8.68
C LEU A 55 5.44 6.77 -9.57
N HIS A 56 6.76 6.77 -9.52
CA HIS A 56 7.58 5.82 -10.28
C HIS A 56 7.35 4.38 -9.79
N SER A 57 7.35 4.15 -8.48
CA SER A 57 7.15 2.81 -7.91
C SER A 57 5.78 2.21 -8.24
N LYS A 58 4.76 3.05 -8.44
CA LYS A 58 3.38 2.62 -8.70
C LYS A 58 2.96 2.69 -10.16
N PHE A 59 3.49 3.64 -10.92
CA PHE A 59 3.02 3.98 -12.26
C PHE A 59 4.17 4.19 -13.25
N GLY A 60 5.37 3.68 -12.95
CA GLY A 60 6.55 3.79 -13.82
C GLY A 60 6.34 3.15 -15.20
N GLU A 61 5.35 2.27 -15.35
CA GLU A 61 4.91 1.73 -16.64
C GLU A 61 3.98 2.66 -17.43
N SER A 62 3.32 3.60 -16.76
CA SER A 62 2.33 4.52 -17.34
C SER A 62 2.95 5.79 -17.93
N PHE A 63 3.90 6.39 -17.22
CA PHE A 63 4.56 7.64 -17.61
C PHE A 63 5.89 7.83 -16.89
N ASN A 64 6.75 8.71 -17.42
CA ASN A 64 7.96 9.14 -16.73
C ASN A 64 7.75 10.50 -16.07
N SER A 65 8.48 10.73 -14.97
CA SER A 65 8.55 12.02 -14.30
C SER A 65 9.91 12.65 -14.60
N ILE A 66 9.92 13.85 -15.18
CA ILE A 66 11.15 14.59 -15.50
C ILE A 66 11.28 15.76 -14.53
N ILE A 67 12.45 15.89 -13.89
CA ILE A 67 12.72 17.01 -12.98
C ILE A 67 13.16 18.25 -13.76
N CYS A 68 12.55 19.38 -13.43
CA CYS A 68 13.04 20.72 -13.76
C CYS A 68 13.35 21.44 -12.43
N PRO A 69 14.60 21.41 -11.95
CA PRO A 69 14.96 22.11 -10.74
C PRO A 69 14.90 23.62 -10.95
N ILE A 70 14.38 24.31 -9.93
CA ILE A 70 14.39 25.79 -9.86
C ILE A 70 15.51 26.25 -8.92
N GLU A 71 16.32 27.17 -9.42
CA GLU A 71 17.53 27.68 -8.76
C GLU A 71 17.69 29.17 -9.01
N THR A 72 18.36 29.87 -8.10
CA THR A 72 18.80 31.26 -8.31
C THR A 72 20.12 31.29 -9.09
N GLU A 73 20.55 32.46 -9.56
CA GLU A 73 21.85 32.66 -10.23
C GLU A 73 23.04 32.21 -9.36
N GLU A 74 22.93 32.41 -8.05
CA GLU A 74 23.99 32.06 -7.09
C GLU A 74 24.02 30.56 -6.74
N GLU A 75 22.96 29.82 -7.08
CA GLU A 75 22.85 28.40 -6.83
C GLU A 75 23.41 27.59 -8.01
N ASN A 76 24.33 26.67 -7.71
CA ASN A 76 24.88 25.76 -8.71
C ASN A 76 25.02 24.35 -8.12
N TYR A 77 23.89 23.66 -8.01
CA TYR A 77 23.85 22.31 -7.46
C TYR A 77 24.29 21.26 -8.49
N GLU A 78 25.07 20.28 -8.04
CA GLU A 78 25.40 19.10 -8.83
C GLU A 78 24.35 17.99 -8.60
N TYR A 79 23.62 17.65 -9.66
CA TYR A 79 22.66 16.55 -9.65
C TYR A 79 23.33 15.25 -10.10
N LYS A 80 22.87 14.12 -9.57
CA LYS A 80 23.36 12.79 -9.98
C LYS A 80 23.19 12.53 -11.48
N GLU A 81 22.09 13.02 -12.03
CA GLU A 81 21.79 13.00 -13.47
C GLU A 81 21.57 14.45 -13.92
N TYR A 82 22.16 14.82 -15.06
CA TYR A 82 22.02 16.17 -15.58
C TYR A 82 20.55 16.43 -15.96
N PRO A 83 19.88 17.41 -15.34
CA PRO A 83 18.47 17.60 -15.57
C PRO A 83 18.23 18.13 -17.00
N GLU A 84 17.31 17.50 -17.73
CA GLU A 84 16.98 17.92 -19.10
C GLU A 84 16.47 19.36 -19.14
N TYR A 85 15.76 19.80 -18.11
CA TYR A 85 15.25 21.15 -17.93
C TYR A 85 15.86 21.76 -16.68
N LYS A 86 16.11 23.06 -16.67
CA LYS A 86 16.50 23.84 -15.48
C LYS A 86 15.87 25.22 -15.59
N LEU A 87 15.45 25.78 -14.47
CA LEU A 87 14.92 27.14 -14.41
C LEU A 87 15.80 27.99 -13.50
N ASN A 88 16.39 29.04 -14.06
CA ASN A 88 16.98 30.11 -13.29
C ASN A 88 15.89 31.14 -12.95
N ILE A 89 15.51 31.24 -11.68
CA ILE A 89 14.44 32.15 -11.25
C ILE A 89 14.87 33.62 -11.20
N SER A 90 16.18 33.88 -11.27
CA SER A 90 16.77 35.22 -11.31
C SER A 90 16.80 35.81 -12.73
N ASP A 91 16.52 35.01 -13.77
CA ASP A 91 16.59 35.42 -15.17
C ASP A 91 15.24 35.28 -15.89
N ALA A 92 14.70 36.41 -16.37
CA ALA A 92 13.46 36.45 -17.15
C ALA A 92 13.54 35.66 -18.47
N ILE A 93 14.72 35.58 -19.10
CA ILE A 93 14.93 34.86 -20.36
C ILE A 93 14.78 33.35 -20.11
N SER A 94 15.34 32.85 -19.00
CA SER A 94 15.22 31.44 -18.58
C SER A 94 13.77 30.93 -18.55
N TYR A 95 12.81 31.75 -18.08
CA TYR A 95 11.39 31.38 -18.09
C TYR A 95 10.84 31.18 -19.51
N LEU A 96 11.20 32.05 -20.46
CA LEU A 96 10.76 31.96 -21.85
C LEU A 96 11.41 30.78 -22.57
N GLU A 97 12.71 30.56 -22.35
CA GLU A 97 13.45 29.43 -22.92
C GLU A 97 12.92 28.09 -22.41
N LEU A 98 12.61 28.00 -21.11
CA LEU A 98 12.01 26.80 -20.52
C LEU A 98 10.66 26.48 -21.18
N ALA A 99 9.76 27.47 -21.29
CA ALA A 99 8.47 27.27 -21.95
C ALA A 99 8.65 26.81 -23.40
N ALA A 100 9.55 27.45 -24.15
CA ALA A 100 9.84 27.06 -25.54
C ALA A 100 10.42 25.64 -25.65
N LYS A 101 11.29 25.23 -24.71
CA LYS A 101 11.89 23.90 -24.68
C LYS A 101 10.85 22.82 -24.38
N ILE A 102 10.02 23.02 -23.36
CA ILE A 102 8.93 22.10 -23.00
C ILE A 102 7.92 21.99 -24.16
N ASN A 103 7.56 23.11 -24.78
CA ASN A 103 6.61 23.13 -25.90
C ASN A 103 7.09 22.34 -27.13
N LYS A 104 8.42 22.27 -27.36
CA LYS A 104 9.02 21.51 -28.46
C LYS A 104 9.07 19.99 -28.21
N ASN A 105 8.87 19.56 -26.97
CA ASN A 105 8.90 18.14 -26.64
C ASN A 105 7.49 17.53 -26.74
N ASP A 106 7.25 16.74 -27.78
CA ASP A 106 5.96 16.09 -28.04
C ASP A 106 5.63 14.97 -27.04
N THR A 107 6.66 14.43 -26.35
CA THR A 107 6.45 13.40 -25.31
C THR A 107 5.96 13.99 -23.99
N VAL A 108 6.15 15.31 -23.77
CA VAL A 108 5.63 16.00 -22.59
C VAL A 108 4.15 16.32 -22.79
N GLU A 109 3.31 15.76 -21.93
CA GLU A 109 1.85 16.00 -21.97
C GLU A 109 1.40 16.99 -20.90
N LEU A 110 2.13 17.10 -19.79
CA LEU A 110 1.70 17.83 -18.61
C LEU A 110 2.89 18.42 -17.86
N VAL A 111 2.68 19.59 -17.25
CA VAL A 111 3.61 20.23 -16.33
C VAL A 111 2.99 20.27 -14.93
N MET A 112 3.74 19.83 -13.92
CA MET A 112 3.39 19.93 -12.51
C MET A 112 4.30 20.95 -11.84
N LEU A 113 3.77 22.08 -11.40
CA LEU A 113 4.52 23.16 -10.79
C LEU A 113 4.31 23.20 -9.28
N GLN A 114 5.39 23.22 -8.51
CA GLN A 114 5.35 23.40 -7.06
C GLN A 114 5.49 24.88 -6.74
N HIS A 115 4.43 25.46 -6.18
CA HIS A 115 4.36 26.89 -5.87
C HIS A 115 4.52 27.15 -4.37
N GLU A 116 5.44 28.06 -4.07
CA GLU A 116 5.64 28.70 -2.77
C GLU A 116 5.92 30.19 -3.06
N PHE A 117 5.42 31.10 -2.23
CA PHE A 117 5.49 32.53 -2.52
C PHE A 117 6.93 33.03 -2.61
N GLY A 118 7.88 32.46 -1.87
CA GLY A 118 9.29 32.81 -1.93
C GLY A 118 10.02 32.34 -3.19
N PHE A 119 9.49 31.37 -3.96
CA PHE A 119 10.20 30.76 -5.09
C PHE A 119 10.23 31.59 -6.36
N PHE A 120 9.28 32.50 -6.58
CA PHE A 120 9.11 33.19 -7.86
C PHE A 120 9.12 34.72 -7.71
N ASN A 121 9.92 35.22 -6.75
CA ASN A 121 9.96 36.64 -6.41
C ASN A 121 11.20 37.40 -6.91
N GLU A 122 12.26 36.72 -7.36
CA GLU A 122 13.48 37.40 -7.83
C GLU A 122 13.28 38.12 -9.18
N THR A 123 12.54 37.49 -10.09
CA THR A 123 12.14 38.10 -11.36
C THR A 123 10.69 38.58 -11.30
N ARG A 124 10.48 39.89 -11.43
CA ARG A 124 9.14 40.46 -11.52
C ARG A 124 8.38 39.85 -12.70
N ASN A 125 7.26 39.19 -12.41
CA ASN A 125 6.39 38.49 -13.37
C ASN A 125 7.02 37.29 -14.10
N GLY A 126 8.15 36.74 -13.63
CA GLY A 126 8.82 35.60 -14.28
C GLY A 126 7.91 34.38 -14.45
N LEU A 127 7.22 33.97 -13.38
CA LEU A 127 6.26 32.87 -13.41
C LEU A 127 5.13 33.12 -14.42
N PHE A 128 4.59 34.34 -14.48
CA PHE A 128 3.56 34.70 -15.44
C PHE A 128 4.06 34.57 -16.89
N LEU A 129 5.30 35.02 -17.17
CA LEU A 129 5.92 34.86 -18.49
C LEU A 129 6.00 33.39 -18.90
N PHE A 130 6.39 32.50 -17.98
CA PHE A 130 6.41 31.06 -18.25
C PHE A 130 5.01 30.51 -18.52
N LEU A 131 4.05 30.74 -17.61
CA LEU A 131 2.69 30.20 -17.73
C LEU A 131 1.99 30.70 -19.01
N LYS A 132 2.15 31.97 -19.36
CA LYS A 132 1.57 32.56 -20.57
C LYS A 132 2.12 31.97 -21.87
N ASN A 133 3.39 31.56 -21.88
CA ASN A 133 4.06 31.02 -23.07
C ASN A 133 4.05 29.49 -23.12
N LEU A 134 3.63 28.81 -22.05
CA LEU A 134 3.49 27.36 -22.02
C LEU A 134 2.22 26.94 -22.78
N LYS A 135 2.37 26.02 -23.73
CA LYS A 135 1.26 25.42 -24.51
C LYS A 135 0.77 24.10 -23.92
N LYS A 136 1.58 23.48 -23.06
CA LYS A 136 1.24 22.24 -22.35
C LYS A 136 0.33 22.57 -21.16
N ASP A 137 -0.56 21.65 -20.81
CA ASP A 137 -1.40 21.80 -19.63
C ASP A 137 -0.55 21.83 -18.36
N VAL A 138 -0.97 22.64 -17.38
CA VAL A 138 -0.25 22.82 -16.11
C VAL A 138 -1.16 22.56 -14.91
N ILE A 139 -0.66 21.80 -13.95
CA ILE A 139 -1.23 21.63 -12.62
C ILE A 139 -0.28 22.32 -11.64
N ILE A 140 -0.83 23.08 -10.69
CA ILE A 140 -0.04 23.84 -9.72
C ILE A 140 -0.38 23.37 -8.32
N THR A 141 0.62 22.96 -7.54
CA THR A 141 0.47 22.69 -6.11
C THR A 141 0.83 23.92 -5.31
N PHE A 142 -0.09 24.42 -4.49
CA PHE A 142 0.18 25.49 -3.54
C PHE A 142 0.58 24.89 -2.18
N HIS A 143 1.86 25.08 -1.80
CA HIS A 143 2.37 24.68 -0.47
C HIS A 143 2.01 25.68 0.63
N THR A 144 1.71 26.91 0.23
CA THR A 144 1.27 28.00 1.12
C THR A 144 0.03 28.65 0.51
N VAL A 145 -1.02 28.83 1.31
CA VAL A 145 -2.22 29.59 0.96
C VAL A 145 -2.49 30.56 2.10
N LEU A 146 -2.39 31.86 1.83
CA LEU A 146 -2.49 32.90 2.87
C LEU A 146 -3.94 33.38 2.98
N PRO A 147 -4.55 33.38 4.18
CA PRO A 147 -5.87 33.95 4.37
C PRO A 147 -5.84 35.46 4.26
N LYS A 148 -6.98 36.07 3.92
CA LYS A 148 -7.16 37.53 3.84
C LYS A 148 -6.11 38.22 2.95
N PRO A 149 -5.97 37.81 1.67
CA PRO A 149 -5.03 38.43 0.76
C PRO A 149 -5.36 39.91 0.55
N ASP A 150 -4.33 40.73 0.38
CA ASP A 150 -4.52 42.06 -0.18
C ASP A 150 -4.94 41.96 -1.67
N LYS A 151 -5.28 43.11 -2.25
CA LYS A 151 -5.76 43.17 -3.64
C LYS A 151 -4.73 42.62 -4.64
N GLU A 152 -3.46 42.96 -4.47
CA GLU A 152 -2.39 42.57 -5.39
C GLU A 152 -2.14 41.05 -5.34
N LEU A 153 -2.05 40.49 -4.12
CA LEU A 153 -1.88 39.05 -3.92
C LEU A 153 -3.09 38.28 -4.46
N LYS A 154 -4.30 38.77 -4.24
CA LYS A 154 -5.53 38.16 -4.76
C LYS A 154 -5.53 38.13 -6.29
N GLU A 155 -5.21 39.25 -6.95
CA GLU A 155 -5.14 39.34 -8.40
C GLU A 155 -4.04 38.43 -8.97
N LYS A 156 -2.85 38.40 -8.34
CA LYS A 156 -1.73 37.53 -8.76
C LYS A 156 -2.09 36.04 -8.67
N VAL A 157 -2.71 35.60 -7.59
CA VAL A 157 -3.11 34.20 -7.42
C VAL A 157 -4.24 33.83 -8.39
N LYS A 158 -5.20 34.72 -8.66
CA LYS A 158 -6.21 34.53 -9.70
C LYS A 158 -5.59 34.37 -11.09
N GLU A 159 -4.65 35.25 -11.44
CA GLU A 159 -3.95 35.19 -12.73
C GLU A 159 -3.17 33.88 -12.89
N ILE A 160 -2.44 33.44 -11.85
CA ILE A 160 -1.78 32.12 -11.84
C ILE A 160 -2.81 31.01 -12.01
N SER A 161 -3.95 31.12 -11.30
CA SER A 161 -5.01 30.11 -11.38
C SER A 161 -5.52 29.97 -12.80
N ASP A 162 -5.73 31.06 -13.54
CA ASP A 162 -6.33 31.06 -14.88
C ASP A 162 -5.58 30.17 -15.88
N PHE A 163 -4.26 30.07 -15.76
CA PHE A 163 -3.44 29.17 -16.59
C PHE A 163 -3.50 27.70 -16.17
N ALA A 164 -3.78 27.41 -14.90
CA ALA A 164 -3.79 26.04 -14.39
C ALA A 164 -5.07 25.28 -14.77
N LYS A 165 -4.93 23.98 -15.07
CA LYS A 165 -6.06 23.05 -15.19
C LYS A 165 -6.63 22.65 -13.84
N SER A 166 -5.76 22.57 -12.82
CA SER A 166 -6.13 22.25 -11.45
C SER A 166 -5.12 22.87 -10.49
N LEU A 167 -5.62 23.30 -9.34
CA LEU A 167 -4.86 23.73 -8.19
C LEU A 167 -4.89 22.66 -7.11
N VAL A 168 -3.74 22.06 -6.82
CA VAL A 168 -3.61 21.10 -5.74
C VAL A 168 -3.29 21.82 -4.43
N VAL A 169 -4.05 21.50 -3.39
CA VAL A 169 -3.79 21.92 -2.00
C VAL A 169 -3.87 20.69 -1.10
N MET A 170 -3.25 20.76 0.08
CA MET A 170 -3.13 19.58 0.95
C MET A 170 -4.12 19.55 2.11
N THR A 171 -4.91 20.61 2.29
CA THR A 171 -5.90 20.73 3.37
C THR A 171 -7.21 21.28 2.81
N SER A 172 -8.33 20.89 3.42
CA SER A 172 -9.64 21.46 3.09
C SER A 172 -9.70 22.95 3.46
N ILE A 173 -9.04 23.38 4.55
CA ILE A 173 -8.93 24.78 4.94
C ILE A 173 -8.22 25.60 3.84
N SER A 174 -7.13 25.09 3.26
CA SER A 174 -6.49 25.77 2.13
C SER A 174 -7.39 25.84 0.89
N ALA A 175 -8.20 24.81 0.64
CA ALA A 175 -9.20 24.84 -0.43
C ALA A 175 -10.28 25.90 -0.17
N ASP A 176 -10.77 25.99 1.07
CA ASP A 176 -11.75 26.99 1.49
C ASP A 176 -11.20 28.41 1.39
N ILE A 177 -9.92 28.64 1.73
CA ILE A 177 -9.28 29.95 1.56
C ILE A 177 -9.19 30.31 0.07
N LEU A 178 -8.72 29.41 -0.80
CA LEU A 178 -8.67 29.65 -2.25
C LEU A 178 -10.06 29.93 -2.82
N SER A 179 -11.10 29.25 -2.33
CA SER A 179 -12.45 29.47 -2.82
C SER A 179 -13.07 30.77 -2.30
N ASN A 180 -13.00 31.03 -1.00
CA ASN A 180 -13.71 32.14 -0.37
C ASN A 180 -12.94 33.47 -0.47
N ASP A 181 -11.64 33.45 -0.17
CA ASP A 181 -10.85 34.69 -0.08
C ASP A 181 -10.33 35.09 -1.47
N TYR A 182 -9.91 34.10 -2.27
CA TYR A 182 -9.38 34.30 -3.62
C TYR A 182 -10.43 34.16 -4.72
N GLU A 183 -11.67 33.74 -4.42
CA GLU A 183 -12.77 33.57 -5.39
C GLU A 183 -12.44 32.62 -6.54
N ILE A 184 -11.70 31.54 -6.25
CA ILE A 184 -11.39 30.49 -7.22
C ILE A 184 -12.50 29.44 -7.21
N SER A 185 -12.93 28.99 -8.38
CA SER A 185 -13.96 27.95 -8.50
C SER A 185 -13.54 26.65 -7.81
N PRO A 186 -14.40 26.05 -6.95
CA PRO A 186 -14.13 24.75 -6.31
C PRO A 186 -13.77 23.63 -7.29
N ASP A 187 -14.36 23.61 -8.49
CA ASP A 187 -14.09 22.58 -9.51
C ASP A 187 -12.64 22.58 -10.01
N LYS A 188 -11.93 23.69 -9.81
CA LYS A 188 -10.53 23.86 -10.16
C LYS A 188 -9.59 23.42 -9.03
N ILE A 189 -10.10 23.30 -7.81
CA ILE A 189 -9.32 22.98 -6.61
C ILE A 189 -9.40 21.47 -6.38
N THR A 190 -8.27 20.85 -6.10
CA THR A 190 -8.19 19.42 -5.79
C THR A 190 -7.41 19.24 -4.50
N VAL A 191 -8.03 18.62 -3.50
CA VAL A 191 -7.37 18.33 -2.23
C VAL A 191 -6.64 17.00 -2.35
N ILE A 192 -5.31 17.02 -2.34
CA ILE A 192 -4.48 15.82 -2.24
C ILE A 192 -3.58 16.02 -1.02
N PRO A 193 -3.74 15.21 0.04
CA PRO A 193 -3.00 15.40 1.28
C PRO A 193 -1.49 15.31 1.06
N HIS A 194 -0.74 15.90 1.98
CA HIS A 194 0.71 15.70 2.02
C HIS A 194 0.99 14.20 2.24
N GLY A 195 1.95 13.66 1.49
CA GLY A 195 2.34 12.28 1.64
C GLY A 195 3.00 11.95 2.98
N THR A 196 2.69 10.79 3.54
CA THR A 196 3.36 10.25 4.74
C THR A 196 4.10 8.95 4.44
N HIS A 197 5.08 8.64 5.29
CA HIS A 197 5.88 7.42 5.15
C HIS A 197 5.21 6.26 5.88
N LEU A 198 5.01 5.15 5.17
CA LEU A 198 4.70 3.87 5.79
C LEU A 198 5.91 3.38 6.59
N LEU A 199 5.66 2.82 7.76
CA LEU A 199 6.70 2.38 8.68
C LEU A 199 6.53 0.91 9.04
N PRO A 200 7.62 0.14 9.13
CA PRO A 200 7.56 -1.17 9.72
C PRO A 200 7.31 -1.04 11.22
N PHE A 201 6.78 -2.09 11.83
CA PHE A 201 6.81 -2.18 13.29
C PHE A 201 8.27 -2.19 13.77
N THR A 202 8.55 -1.48 14.85
CA THR A 202 9.86 -1.50 15.48
C THR A 202 9.69 -1.53 17.00
N ASP A 203 10.56 -2.29 17.68
CA ASP A 203 10.59 -2.31 19.13
C ASP A 203 11.15 -0.98 19.67
N LYS A 204 10.28 -0.22 20.33
CA LYS A 204 10.61 1.07 20.95
C LYS A 204 11.73 0.94 21.98
N ILE A 205 11.79 -0.19 22.71
CA ILE A 205 12.83 -0.43 23.72
C ILE A 205 14.18 -0.59 23.02
N ALA A 206 14.26 -1.45 22.00
CA ALA A 206 15.46 -1.64 21.20
C ALA A 206 15.95 -0.34 20.54
N LEU A 207 15.04 0.50 20.03
CA LEU A 207 15.41 1.82 19.49
C LEU A 207 15.96 2.74 20.59
N LYS A 208 15.31 2.81 21.75
CA LYS A 208 15.82 3.61 22.87
C LYS A 208 17.20 3.12 23.34
N GLU A 209 17.47 1.82 23.29
CA GLU A 209 18.80 1.28 23.57
C GLU A 209 19.83 1.71 22.52
N LYS A 210 19.50 1.58 21.22
CA LYS A 210 20.36 2.00 20.09
C LYS A 210 20.84 3.46 20.24
N TYR A 211 19.98 4.36 20.70
CA TYR A 211 20.27 5.79 20.81
C TYR A 211 20.69 6.26 22.22
N ASN A 212 20.97 5.33 23.15
CA ASN A 212 21.33 5.64 24.54
C ASN A 212 20.26 6.48 25.26
N LEU A 213 18.99 6.09 25.09
CA LEU A 213 17.79 6.70 25.66
C LEU A 213 16.98 5.67 26.49
N LYS A 214 17.59 4.55 26.88
CA LYS A 214 16.97 3.55 27.74
C LYS A 214 16.45 4.20 29.02
N ASN A 215 15.22 3.85 29.42
CA ASN A 215 14.52 4.40 30.59
C ASN A 215 14.26 5.92 30.55
N LYS A 216 14.38 6.57 29.38
CA LYS A 216 14.03 7.99 29.22
C LYS A 216 12.64 8.16 28.62
N LYS A 217 11.92 9.20 29.05
CA LYS A 217 10.74 9.74 28.35
C LYS A 217 11.22 10.75 27.33
N VAL A 218 11.02 10.45 26.05
CA VAL A 218 11.61 11.21 24.95
C VAL A 218 10.59 12.21 24.39
N LEU A 219 10.90 13.48 24.52
CA LEU A 219 10.24 14.56 23.80
C LEU A 219 11.07 14.89 22.56
N SER A 220 10.45 15.20 21.43
CA SER A 220 11.23 15.62 20.26
C SER A 220 10.55 16.69 19.43
N THR A 221 11.39 17.46 18.72
CA THR A 221 10.99 18.31 17.60
C THR A 221 12.02 18.13 16.50
N PHE A 222 11.63 18.30 15.22
CA PHE A 222 12.59 18.11 14.12
C PHE A 222 12.43 19.08 12.95
N GLY A 223 13.48 19.15 12.14
CA GLY A 223 13.59 19.87 10.86
C GLY A 223 14.52 21.08 10.97
N LEU A 224 14.67 21.83 9.89
CA LEU A 224 15.60 22.97 9.83
C LEU A 224 15.31 24.02 10.93
N LEU A 225 16.32 24.40 11.71
CA LEU A 225 16.15 25.39 12.79
C LEU A 225 15.97 26.80 12.23
N GLY A 226 15.08 27.54 12.88
CA GLY A 226 14.79 28.95 12.63
C GLY A 226 13.81 29.48 13.67
N SER A 227 13.81 30.80 13.89
CA SER A 227 13.05 31.46 14.96
C SER A 227 11.53 31.26 14.87
N GLY A 228 11.01 30.98 13.67
CA GLY A 228 9.60 30.63 13.46
C GLY A 228 9.16 29.34 14.16
N LYS A 229 10.08 28.42 14.47
CA LYS A 229 9.77 27.18 15.21
C LYS A 229 9.48 27.39 16.68
N ASN A 230 9.95 28.49 17.24
CA ASN A 230 9.66 28.91 18.61
C ASN A 230 9.94 27.79 19.65
N ILE A 231 11.11 27.17 19.54
CA ILE A 231 11.59 26.13 20.45
C ILE A 231 11.75 26.66 21.88
N GLU A 232 11.97 27.98 22.04
CA GLU A 232 12.03 28.65 23.33
C GLU A 232 10.74 28.47 24.17
N THR A 233 9.58 28.27 23.53
CA THR A 233 8.34 27.91 24.25
C THR A 233 8.49 26.55 24.93
N THR A 234 9.10 25.57 24.25
CA THR A 234 9.39 24.26 24.84
C THR A 234 10.40 24.37 25.97
N LEU A 235 11.50 25.13 25.76
CA LEU A 235 12.53 25.31 26.78
C LEU A 235 11.96 25.92 28.08
N LYS A 236 11.06 26.91 27.95
CA LYS A 236 10.39 27.53 29.11
C LYS A 236 9.41 26.59 29.82
N ALA A 237 8.82 25.62 29.12
CA ALA A 237 7.92 24.62 29.71
C ALA A 237 8.65 23.46 30.41
N LEU A 238 9.88 23.14 29.99
CA LEU A 238 10.65 21.99 30.48
C LEU A 238 10.85 21.94 32.00
N PRO A 239 11.15 23.04 32.73
CA PRO A 239 11.33 22.98 34.17
C PRO A 239 10.13 22.36 34.91
N GLU A 240 8.90 22.72 34.54
CA GLU A 240 7.69 22.14 35.14
C GLU A 240 7.48 20.69 34.74
N ILE A 241 7.79 20.33 33.48
CA ILE A 241 7.71 18.95 33.00
C ILE A 241 8.69 18.05 33.76
N ILE A 242 9.94 18.50 33.93
CA ILE A 242 11.01 17.77 34.62
C ILE A 242 10.69 17.59 36.10
N ALA A 243 10.08 18.60 36.74
CA ALA A 243 9.67 18.51 38.15
C ALA A 243 8.72 17.33 38.41
N LYS A 244 7.87 16.96 37.43
CA LYS A 244 7.00 15.78 37.50
C LYS A 244 7.59 14.53 36.86
N ASN A 245 8.48 14.69 35.87
CA ASN A 245 9.07 13.60 35.09
C ASN A 245 10.60 13.78 34.97
N PRO A 246 11.38 13.43 36.02
CA PRO A 246 12.82 13.64 36.05
C PRO A 246 13.62 12.88 34.98
N ASP A 247 13.02 11.84 34.41
CA ASP A 247 13.57 10.98 33.36
C ASP A 247 13.35 11.52 31.93
N VAL A 248 12.78 12.72 31.78
CA VAL A 248 12.56 13.36 30.49
C VAL A 248 13.86 13.80 29.82
N ILE A 249 13.93 13.59 28.51
CA ILE A 249 14.92 14.20 27.62
C ILE A 249 14.24 14.79 26.39
N PHE A 250 14.63 16.01 26.02
CA PHE A 250 14.14 16.71 24.84
C PHE A 250 15.20 16.68 23.73
N LEU A 251 14.83 16.10 22.59
CA LEU A 251 15.66 16.00 21.40
C LEU A 251 15.29 17.10 20.41
N ILE A 252 16.28 17.93 20.05
CA ILE A 252 16.16 18.95 19.01
C ILE A 252 16.88 18.42 17.77
N LEU A 253 16.12 17.90 16.82
CA LEU A 253 16.63 17.19 15.65
C LEU A 253 16.71 18.14 14.43
N GLY A 254 17.90 18.59 14.07
CA GLY A 254 18.09 19.35 12.84
C GLY A 254 19.20 20.40 12.90
N LYS A 255 19.77 20.66 11.72
CA LYS A 255 20.66 21.80 11.47
C LYS A 255 19.90 23.10 11.22
N THR A 256 20.59 24.23 11.31
CA THR A 256 20.01 25.54 11.00
C THR A 256 19.75 25.67 9.50
N HIS A 257 18.66 26.35 9.13
CA HIS A 257 18.28 26.48 7.72
C HIS A 257 19.41 27.14 6.91
N PRO A 258 19.86 26.57 5.78
CA PRO A 258 21.02 27.10 5.04
C PRO A 258 20.89 28.57 4.62
N ALA A 259 19.67 29.02 4.27
CA ALA A 259 19.41 30.43 3.99
C ALA A 259 19.57 31.32 5.24
N ILE A 260 19.16 30.84 6.43
CA ILE A 260 19.34 31.58 7.68
C ILE A 260 20.83 31.66 8.03
N VAL A 261 21.57 30.56 7.89
CA VAL A 261 23.03 30.56 8.13
C VAL A 261 23.73 31.61 7.25
N ARG A 262 23.33 31.75 5.98
CA ARG A 262 23.89 32.74 5.05
C ARG A 262 23.67 34.20 5.49
N HIS A 263 22.49 34.53 6.04
CA HIS A 263 22.14 35.91 6.38
C HIS A 263 22.38 36.27 7.86
N GLU A 264 22.18 35.31 8.75
CA GLU A 264 22.12 35.50 10.20
C GLU A 264 23.14 34.66 10.97
N GLY A 265 23.79 33.67 10.35
CA GLY A 265 24.63 32.70 11.04
C GLY A 265 23.81 31.74 11.91
N GLU A 266 24.37 31.30 13.03
CA GLU A 266 23.75 30.35 13.98
C GLU A 266 23.01 31.06 15.14
N LYS A 267 22.72 32.37 15.02
CA LYS A 267 22.15 33.20 16.12
C LYS A 267 20.99 32.56 16.87
N TYR A 268 20.06 31.91 16.17
CA TYR A 268 18.92 31.28 16.82
C TYR A 268 19.32 30.03 17.62
N ARG A 269 20.27 29.23 17.13
CA ARG A 269 20.81 28.09 17.88
C ARG A 269 21.57 28.56 19.11
N ASP A 270 22.47 29.53 18.95
CA ASP A 270 23.25 30.10 20.06
C ASP A 270 22.30 30.62 21.15
N PHE A 271 21.22 31.29 20.76
CA PHE A 271 20.16 31.71 21.69
C PHE A 271 19.49 30.54 22.44
N LEU A 272 19.21 29.42 21.78
CA LEU A 272 18.61 28.24 22.43
C LEU A 272 19.59 27.55 23.39
N GLU A 273 20.87 27.50 23.04
CA GLU A 273 21.93 26.96 23.91
C GLU A 273 22.14 27.86 25.14
N ASP A 274 22.20 29.17 24.97
CA ASP A 274 22.24 30.14 26.07
C ASP A 274 21.02 30.02 26.99
N LEU A 275 19.82 29.88 26.42
CA LEU A 275 18.60 29.71 27.19
C LEU A 275 18.59 28.39 27.96
N THR A 276 19.14 27.32 27.38
CA THR A 276 19.32 26.01 28.03
C THR A 276 20.20 26.14 29.27
N CYS A 277 21.34 26.83 29.17
CA CYS A 277 22.24 27.09 30.31
C CYS A 277 21.57 27.96 31.39
N LYS A 278 20.85 29.02 30.98
CA LYS A 278 20.13 29.92 31.91
C LYS A 278 19.04 29.22 32.71
N LEU A 279 18.42 28.18 32.13
CA LEU A 279 17.36 27.39 32.76
C LEU A 279 17.89 26.12 33.45
N HIS A 280 19.19 25.87 33.42
CA HIS A 280 19.83 24.66 33.98
C HIS A 280 19.28 23.34 33.42
N LEU A 281 19.10 23.27 32.10
CA LEU A 281 18.48 22.14 31.38
C LEU A 281 19.48 21.24 30.62
N GLU A 282 20.79 21.41 30.84
CA GLU A 282 21.85 20.78 30.06
C GLU A 282 21.81 19.24 30.10
N ASN A 283 21.32 18.65 31.19
CA ASN A 283 21.19 17.20 31.35
C ASN A 283 19.91 16.62 30.73
N ASN A 284 18.98 17.47 30.31
CA ASN A 284 17.65 17.10 29.83
C ASN A 284 17.44 17.46 28.35
N ILE A 285 18.46 18.00 27.67
CA ILE A 285 18.36 18.40 26.26
C ILE A 285 19.49 17.76 25.46
N ARG A 286 19.18 17.32 24.24
CA ARG A 286 20.18 16.88 23.26
C ARG A 286 19.93 17.56 21.92
N PHE A 287 20.87 18.39 21.50
CA PHE A 287 20.91 18.95 20.15
C PHE A 287 21.55 17.93 19.21
N ILE A 288 20.81 17.50 18.18
CA ILE A 288 21.30 16.64 17.11
C ILE A 288 21.41 17.53 15.87
N ASN A 289 22.59 18.11 15.67
CA ASN A 289 22.85 19.16 14.69
C ASN A 289 23.11 18.61 13.28
N ASP A 290 22.28 17.68 12.84
CA ASP A 290 22.46 16.97 11.58
C ASP A 290 21.24 17.08 10.68
N TYR A 291 21.49 17.04 9.38
CA TYR A 291 20.43 16.77 8.42
C TYR A 291 20.30 15.25 8.26
N LEU A 292 19.56 14.65 9.18
CA LEU A 292 19.47 13.19 9.32
C LEU A 292 18.93 12.52 8.04
N PRO A 293 19.51 11.39 7.61
CA PRO A 293 18.91 10.53 6.60
C PRO A 293 17.51 10.09 7.02
N LEU A 294 16.60 9.95 6.06
CA LEU A 294 15.20 9.62 6.33
C LEU A 294 15.01 8.37 7.23
N PRO A 295 15.69 7.23 7.01
CA PRO A 295 15.53 6.07 7.90
C PRO A 295 15.89 6.37 9.36
N GLU A 296 16.96 7.12 9.59
CA GLU A 296 17.41 7.49 10.94
C GLU A 296 16.43 8.46 11.60
N LEU A 297 15.94 9.46 10.85
CA LEU A 297 14.91 10.38 11.31
C LEU A 297 13.64 9.63 11.74
N LEU A 298 13.18 8.67 10.94
CA LEU A 298 11.96 7.91 11.23
C LEU A 298 12.13 7.05 12.49
N GLU A 299 13.32 6.49 12.74
CA GLU A 299 13.61 5.79 14.01
C GLU A 299 13.54 6.72 15.22
N TYR A 300 14.07 7.95 15.13
CA TYR A 300 13.95 8.96 16.19
C TYR A 300 12.49 9.32 16.47
N LEU A 301 11.65 9.40 15.44
CA LEU A 301 10.22 9.64 15.61
C LEU A 301 9.53 8.43 16.25
N GLN A 302 9.82 7.21 15.81
CA GLN A 302 9.23 6.00 16.41
C GLN A 302 9.60 5.80 17.89
N LEU A 303 10.79 6.25 18.33
CA LEU A 303 11.17 6.21 19.76
C LEU A 303 10.62 7.37 20.59
N THR A 304 10.10 8.42 19.95
CA THR A 304 9.54 9.60 20.63
C THR A 304 8.27 9.21 21.40
N ASP A 305 8.13 9.73 22.63
CA ASP A 305 6.92 9.57 23.44
C ASP A 305 5.91 10.68 23.19
N VAL A 306 6.39 11.92 23.07
CA VAL A 306 5.55 13.08 22.69
C VAL A 306 6.32 13.97 21.71
N TYR A 307 5.73 14.24 20.55
CA TYR A 307 6.26 15.17 19.58
C TYR A 307 5.70 16.57 19.79
N LEU A 308 6.58 17.57 19.77
CA LEU A 308 6.26 18.96 20.08
C LEU A 308 6.37 19.82 18.82
N PHE A 309 5.23 20.37 18.39
CA PHE A 309 5.14 21.29 17.27
C PHE A 309 4.73 22.69 17.77
N THR A 310 5.72 23.53 18.05
CA THR A 310 5.52 24.84 18.71
C THR A 310 5.63 26.04 17.76
N SER A 311 5.42 25.84 16.45
CA SER A 311 5.54 26.92 15.45
C SER A 311 4.71 28.14 15.83
N LYS A 312 5.29 29.35 15.70
CA LYS A 312 4.59 30.63 15.92
C LYS A 312 3.97 31.22 14.65
N ASP A 313 4.19 30.58 13.50
CA ASP A 313 3.58 31.01 12.24
C ASP A 313 2.13 30.55 12.15
N ARG A 314 1.21 31.51 12.31
CA ARG A 314 -0.24 31.28 12.24
C ARG A 314 -0.73 30.91 10.84
N ASN A 315 0.03 31.27 9.81
CA ASN A 315 -0.34 31.10 8.41
C ASN A 315 0.31 29.86 7.78
N GLN A 316 1.02 29.05 8.57
CA GLN A 316 1.63 27.82 8.09
C GLN A 316 0.55 26.80 7.68
N ALA A 317 0.26 26.72 6.38
CA ALA A 317 -0.80 25.90 5.84
C ALA A 317 -0.57 24.40 6.12
N VAL A 318 0.66 23.91 5.90
CA VAL A 318 1.05 22.51 6.03
C VAL A 318 2.44 22.40 6.67
N SER A 319 2.70 21.29 7.34
CA SER A 319 4.03 20.97 7.87
C SER A 319 4.36 19.51 7.61
N GLY A 320 5.38 19.26 6.79
CA GLY A 320 5.91 17.91 6.58
C GLY A 320 6.48 17.30 7.87
N THR A 321 7.01 18.14 8.78
CA THR A 321 7.53 17.63 10.06
C THR A 321 6.42 17.11 10.96
N PHE A 322 5.29 17.80 10.95
CA PHE A 322 4.08 17.34 11.63
C PHE A 322 3.58 16.04 10.98
N SER A 323 3.48 15.98 9.64
CA SER A 323 3.02 14.79 8.90
C SER A 323 3.82 13.53 9.26
N TYR A 324 5.15 13.65 9.31
CA TYR A 324 6.02 12.52 9.63
C TYR A 324 5.86 12.08 11.08
N ALA A 325 5.80 13.01 12.02
CA ALA A 325 5.66 12.68 13.43
C ALA A 325 4.34 11.93 13.70
N ILE A 326 3.24 12.39 13.12
CA ILE A 326 1.95 11.72 13.31
C ILE A 326 1.90 10.35 12.62
N SER A 327 2.49 10.21 11.42
CA SER A 327 2.56 8.90 10.73
C SER A 327 3.51 7.93 11.42
N SER A 328 4.46 8.42 12.23
CA SER A 328 5.27 7.60 13.14
C SER A 328 4.54 7.15 14.39
N GLY A 329 3.29 7.59 14.58
CA GLY A 329 2.48 7.22 15.74
C GLY A 329 2.86 7.97 17.01
N CYS A 330 3.50 9.13 16.91
CA CYS A 330 3.78 9.99 18.05
C CYS A 330 2.48 10.55 18.64
N ALA A 331 2.41 10.66 19.97
CA ALA A 331 1.44 11.57 20.58
C ALA A 331 1.87 13.02 20.30
N ILE A 332 0.96 13.87 19.80
CA ILE A 332 1.31 15.22 19.33
C ILE A 332 0.79 16.29 20.30
N VAL A 333 1.63 17.27 20.63
CA VAL A 333 1.21 18.58 21.14
C VAL A 333 1.58 19.64 20.11
N SER A 334 0.59 20.40 19.64
CA SER A 334 0.76 21.34 18.52
C SER A 334 0.12 22.70 18.77
N THR A 335 0.71 23.76 18.21
CA THR A 335 0.02 25.04 18.01
C THR A 335 -1.10 24.92 16.94
N PRO A 336 -2.11 25.81 16.91
CA PRO A 336 -3.31 25.64 16.11
C PRO A 336 -3.12 26.14 14.68
N ILE A 337 -2.18 25.54 13.95
CA ILE A 337 -2.02 25.76 12.51
C ILE A 337 -3.12 25.01 11.73
N PRO A 338 -3.51 25.46 10.51
CA PRO A 338 -4.55 24.80 9.69
C PRO A 338 -4.42 23.28 9.61
N HIS A 339 -3.23 22.78 9.27
CA HIS A 339 -2.97 21.34 9.18
C HIS A 339 -3.21 20.60 10.50
N ALA A 340 -2.73 21.15 11.62
CA ALA A 340 -2.94 20.56 12.94
C ALA A 340 -4.43 20.59 13.33
N LEU A 341 -5.17 21.64 12.98
CA LEU A 341 -6.60 21.73 13.26
C LEU A 341 -7.44 20.73 12.47
N GLU A 342 -7.03 20.32 11.27
CA GLU A 342 -7.70 19.24 10.52
C GLU A 342 -7.37 17.86 11.07
N VAL A 343 -6.09 17.64 11.34
CA VAL A 343 -5.57 16.32 11.69
C VAL A 343 -5.79 15.99 13.18
N LEU A 344 -5.74 16.97 14.09
CA LEU A 344 -5.89 16.76 15.53
C LEU A 344 -7.33 16.81 16.06
N LYS A 345 -8.33 16.78 15.18
CA LYS A 345 -9.75 16.58 15.59
C LYS A 345 -9.95 15.17 16.16
N GLU A 346 -10.87 15.04 17.12
CA GLU A 346 -11.37 13.74 17.65
C GLU A 346 -10.37 12.95 18.53
N ASP A 347 -9.63 13.67 19.37
CA ASP A 347 -8.66 13.11 20.32
C ASP A 347 -7.52 12.35 19.63
N THR A 348 -6.82 12.97 18.67
CA THR A 348 -5.56 12.43 18.08
C THR A 348 -4.31 13.20 18.53
N GLY A 349 -4.49 14.28 19.30
CA GLY A 349 -3.41 15.05 19.92
C GLY A 349 -3.96 16.15 20.83
N ILE A 350 -3.08 17.04 21.32
CA ILE A 350 -3.47 18.20 22.14
C ILE A 350 -3.07 19.48 21.41
N ILE A 351 -4.01 20.41 21.29
CA ILE A 351 -3.76 21.76 20.77
C ILE A 351 -3.50 22.71 21.94
N ILE A 352 -2.46 23.53 21.82
CA ILE A 352 -2.13 24.62 22.77
C ILE A 352 -2.07 25.95 22.01
N ASP A 353 -2.22 27.08 22.68
CA ASP A 353 -2.04 28.40 22.05
C ASP A 353 -0.57 28.67 21.69
N PHE A 354 -0.36 29.65 20.81
CA PHE A 354 0.98 30.11 20.42
C PHE A 354 1.71 30.72 21.61
N GLU A 355 3.01 30.42 21.71
CA GLU A 355 3.89 31.02 22.74
C GLU A 355 3.41 30.77 24.19
N ALA A 356 2.72 29.65 24.43
CA ALA A 356 2.09 29.31 25.73
C ALA A 356 2.80 28.15 26.46
N PRO A 357 3.95 28.40 27.15
CA PRO A 357 4.71 27.35 27.82
C PRO A 357 3.94 26.64 28.94
N GLU A 358 3.04 27.33 29.65
CA GLU A 358 2.23 26.75 30.73
C GLU A 358 1.19 25.76 30.19
N GLN A 359 0.60 26.05 29.01
CA GLN A 359 -0.31 25.09 28.36
C GLN A 359 0.47 23.87 27.87
N LEU A 360 1.67 24.09 27.33
CA LEU A 360 2.56 23.03 26.86
C LEU A 360 2.96 22.08 28.00
N SER A 361 3.35 22.60 29.18
CA SER A 361 3.74 21.77 30.32
C SER A 361 2.59 20.89 30.81
N VAL A 362 1.37 21.44 30.92
CA VAL A 362 0.16 20.70 31.30
C VAL A 362 -0.16 19.60 30.28
N ALA A 363 -0.12 19.93 28.99
CA ALA A 363 -0.40 18.98 27.91
C ALA A 363 0.60 17.80 27.91
N VAL A 364 1.90 18.10 27.98
CA VAL A 364 2.95 17.07 27.99
C VAL A 364 2.84 16.19 29.22
N ASN A 365 2.67 16.76 30.42
CA ASN A 365 2.50 15.99 31.65
C ASN A 365 1.28 15.06 31.59
N THR A 366 0.15 15.55 31.07
CA THR A 366 -1.06 14.73 30.86
C THR A 366 -0.80 13.53 29.97
N LEU A 367 -0.02 13.70 28.90
CA LEU A 367 0.36 12.61 28.00
C LEU A 367 1.35 11.66 28.65
N LEU A 368 2.35 12.16 29.39
CA LEU A 368 3.38 11.34 30.04
C LEU A 368 2.85 10.50 31.22
N GLU A 369 1.80 10.96 31.90
CA GLU A 369 1.16 10.25 33.02
C GLU A 369 0.30 9.05 32.59
N ASN A 370 -0.19 9.00 31.34
CA ASN A 370 -1.14 7.96 30.89
C ASN A 370 -0.68 7.25 29.60
N GLU A 371 -0.07 6.09 29.76
CA GLU A 371 0.41 5.26 28.64
C GLU A 371 -0.73 4.73 27.76
N ASN A 372 -1.84 4.28 28.36
CA ASN A 372 -3.01 3.80 27.61
C ASN A 372 -3.59 4.91 26.72
N LYS A 373 -3.60 6.16 27.21
CA LYS A 373 -4.02 7.31 26.42
C LYS A 373 -3.08 7.50 25.23
N ARG A 374 -1.75 7.44 25.43
CA ARG A 374 -0.78 7.56 24.33
C ARG A 374 -0.95 6.48 23.28
N GLU A 375 -1.13 5.22 23.67
CA GLU A 375 -1.35 4.13 22.71
C GLU A 375 -2.67 4.29 21.94
N ASN A 376 -3.75 4.76 22.59
CA ASN A 376 -5.00 5.06 21.90
C ASN A 376 -4.83 6.21 20.88
N LEU A 377 -4.16 7.31 21.27
CA LEU A 377 -3.84 8.42 20.35
C LEU A 377 -3.03 7.92 19.15
N ARG A 378 -2.06 7.04 19.39
CA ARG A 378 -1.22 6.43 18.37
C ARG A 378 -2.05 5.61 17.37
N SER A 379 -2.88 4.69 17.84
CA SER A 379 -3.75 3.88 16.97
C SER A 379 -4.64 4.74 16.10
N LYS A 380 -5.37 5.70 16.69
CA LYS A 380 -6.24 6.63 15.95
C LYS A 380 -5.48 7.48 14.94
N SER A 381 -4.29 7.96 15.31
CA SER A 381 -3.44 8.75 14.42
C SER A 381 -2.98 7.94 13.20
N LEU A 382 -2.58 6.69 13.41
CA LEU A 382 -2.17 5.82 12.30
C LEU A 382 -3.34 5.51 11.36
N GLU A 383 -4.53 5.23 11.89
CA GLU A 383 -5.76 5.05 11.10
C GLU A 383 -6.10 6.29 10.28
N LYS A 384 -6.04 7.48 10.90
CA LYS A 384 -6.34 8.75 10.24
C LYS A 384 -5.32 9.13 9.18
N MET A 385 -4.05 8.76 9.37
CA MET A 385 -2.97 9.12 8.45
C MET A 385 -2.74 8.08 7.35
N ALA A 386 -3.24 6.85 7.48
CA ALA A 386 -3.07 5.83 6.43
C ALA A 386 -3.51 6.26 5.03
N PRO A 387 -4.64 6.99 4.84
CA PRO A 387 -5.02 7.52 3.52
C PRO A 387 -4.01 8.51 2.93
N THR A 388 -3.16 9.12 3.76
CA THR A 388 -2.16 10.10 3.34
C THR A 388 -0.82 9.49 2.96
N ALA A 389 -0.63 8.17 3.13
CA ALA A 389 0.61 7.50 2.75
C ALA A 389 1.03 7.87 1.31
N TRP A 390 2.32 7.99 1.04
CA TRP A 390 2.82 8.41 -0.27
C TRP A 390 2.23 7.59 -1.42
N GLU A 391 2.04 6.28 -1.21
CA GLU A 391 1.42 5.36 -2.15
C GLU A 391 -0.03 5.71 -2.49
N ASN A 392 -0.78 6.28 -1.55
CA ASN A 392 -2.17 6.70 -1.74
C ASN A 392 -2.21 8.11 -2.34
N SER A 393 -1.37 9.02 -1.82
CA SER A 393 -1.22 10.37 -2.37
C SER A 393 -0.77 10.35 -3.84
N SER A 394 0.09 9.40 -4.23
CA SER A 394 0.52 9.24 -5.63
C SER A 394 -0.57 8.63 -6.52
N ILE A 395 -1.46 7.77 -6.01
CA ILE A 395 -2.66 7.33 -6.75
C ILE A 395 -3.53 8.53 -7.09
N LEU A 396 -3.81 9.39 -6.12
CA LEU A 396 -4.63 10.59 -6.33
C LEU A 396 -4.00 11.54 -7.36
N HIS A 397 -2.68 11.74 -7.30
CA HIS A 397 -1.97 12.51 -8.32
C HIS A 397 -2.04 11.86 -9.71
N ALA A 398 -1.81 10.54 -9.81
CA ALA A 398 -1.87 9.83 -11.08
C ALA A 398 -3.26 9.87 -11.72
N LEU A 399 -4.32 9.73 -10.91
CA LEU A 399 -5.72 9.89 -11.35
C LEU A 399 -5.99 11.32 -11.84
N LEU A 400 -5.45 12.33 -11.14
CA LEU A 400 -5.53 13.72 -11.58
C LEU A 400 -4.81 13.93 -12.91
N PHE A 401 -3.62 13.33 -13.09
CA PHE A 401 -2.90 13.39 -14.37
C PHE A 401 -3.71 12.72 -15.48
N GLN A 402 -4.25 11.52 -15.23
CA GLN A 402 -5.07 10.80 -16.18
C GLN A 402 -6.29 11.62 -16.65
N LYS A 403 -6.93 12.37 -15.73
CA LYS A 403 -8.07 13.26 -16.04
C LYS A 403 -7.74 14.30 -17.10
N PHE A 404 -6.51 14.79 -17.16
CA PHE A 404 -6.08 15.88 -18.05
C PHE A 404 -5.20 15.41 -19.22
N LYS A 405 -4.85 14.13 -19.31
CA LYS A 405 -4.16 13.60 -20.49
C LYS A 405 -5.08 13.55 -21.71
N ASN A 406 -4.54 13.96 -22.86
CA ASN A 406 -5.26 14.02 -24.13
C ASN A 406 -5.89 12.68 -24.56
N ASN A 407 -5.26 11.55 -24.22
CA ASN A 407 -5.70 10.22 -24.65
C ASN A 407 -6.40 9.40 -23.56
N ARG A 408 -6.60 9.95 -22.35
CA ARG A 408 -7.19 9.26 -21.17
C ARG A 408 -6.72 7.79 -21.03
N THR A 409 -5.44 7.54 -21.29
CA THR A 409 -4.88 6.19 -21.25
C THR A 409 -5.05 5.61 -19.85
N GLU A 410 -5.34 4.32 -19.77
CA GLU A 410 -5.48 3.64 -18.49
C GLU A 410 -4.14 3.66 -17.72
N LEU A 411 -4.22 3.84 -16.41
CA LEU A 411 -3.06 3.76 -15.54
C LEU A 411 -2.68 2.30 -15.32
N ASN A 412 -1.47 1.94 -15.73
CA ASN A 412 -0.84 0.66 -15.44
C ASN A 412 -0.14 0.75 -14.09
N TYR A 413 -0.61 -0.07 -13.15
CA TYR A 413 0.02 -0.23 -11.85
C TYR A 413 1.24 -1.14 -11.98
N THR A 414 2.38 -0.70 -11.46
CA THR A 414 3.61 -1.48 -11.41
C THR A 414 3.51 -2.54 -10.31
N LEU A 415 3.87 -3.78 -10.66
CA LEU A 415 3.88 -4.87 -9.70
C LEU A 415 5.04 -4.68 -8.70
N PRO A 416 4.76 -4.73 -7.39
CA PRO A 416 5.80 -4.64 -6.38
C PRO A 416 6.68 -5.90 -6.38
N GLU A 417 7.90 -5.77 -5.85
CA GLU A 417 8.76 -6.90 -5.56
C GLU A 417 8.12 -7.84 -4.52
N ILE A 418 8.46 -9.11 -4.61
CA ILE A 418 7.99 -10.11 -3.64
C ILE A 418 8.77 -9.93 -2.33
N ASN A 419 8.06 -9.58 -1.27
CA ASN A 419 8.63 -9.37 0.06
C ASN A 419 8.03 -10.39 1.06
N LEU A 420 8.88 -11.25 1.63
CA LEU A 420 8.47 -12.24 2.64
C LEU A 420 8.64 -11.75 4.09
N GLY A 421 9.07 -10.51 4.30
CA GLY A 421 9.40 -9.97 5.62
C GLY A 421 8.27 -10.11 6.63
N HIS A 422 7.04 -9.76 6.27
CA HIS A 422 5.91 -9.91 7.18
C HIS A 422 5.50 -11.37 7.42
N ILE A 423 5.64 -12.25 6.42
CA ILE A 423 5.44 -13.70 6.64
C ILE A 423 6.44 -14.23 7.67
N GLN A 424 7.72 -13.85 7.55
CA GLN A 424 8.76 -14.23 8.50
C GLN A 424 8.48 -13.66 9.90
N ASN A 425 8.06 -12.40 9.99
CA ASN A 425 7.71 -11.77 11.27
C ASN A 425 6.51 -12.43 11.95
N MET A 426 5.51 -12.87 11.17
CA MET A 426 4.32 -13.57 11.69
C MET A 426 4.59 -15.04 12.02
N THR A 427 5.73 -15.60 11.58
CA THR A 427 6.05 -17.02 11.75
C THR A 427 6.99 -17.24 12.94
N THR A 428 6.58 -18.15 13.80
CA THR A 428 7.40 -18.65 14.92
C THR A 428 8.04 -19.97 14.57
N ASP A 429 8.80 -20.56 15.50
CA ASP A 429 9.33 -21.93 15.37
C ASP A 429 8.24 -23.02 15.27
N PHE A 430 6.98 -22.66 15.55
CA PHE A 430 5.85 -23.58 15.62
C PHE A 430 4.87 -23.43 14.45
N GLY A 431 4.60 -22.21 14.00
CA GLY A 431 3.61 -21.91 12.96
C GLY A 431 3.46 -20.40 12.72
N ILE A 432 2.56 -20.02 11.81
CA ILE A 432 2.19 -18.62 11.56
C ILE A 432 1.07 -18.15 12.51
N ILE A 433 1.30 -17.02 13.17
CA ILE A 433 0.37 -16.39 14.12
C ILE A 433 -0.87 -15.88 13.38
N GLN A 434 -2.06 -16.01 13.98
CA GLN A 434 -3.33 -15.69 13.32
C GLN A 434 -3.48 -14.19 13.01
N PHE A 435 -3.33 -13.32 14.02
CA PHE A 435 -3.61 -11.89 13.91
C PHE A 435 -2.41 -11.00 14.20
N SER A 436 -2.50 -9.75 13.77
CA SER A 436 -1.58 -8.68 14.13
C SER A 436 -2.34 -7.43 14.54
N LYS A 437 -1.68 -6.58 15.33
CA LYS A 437 -2.12 -5.21 15.62
C LYS A 437 -1.35 -4.28 14.70
N ILE A 438 -2.00 -3.78 13.67
CA ILE A 438 -1.39 -3.08 12.53
C ILE A 438 -0.37 -4.00 11.83
N SER A 439 0.90 -3.92 12.20
CA SER A 439 1.97 -4.77 11.65
C SER A 439 2.68 -5.61 12.71
N LYS A 440 2.32 -5.46 14.01
CA LYS A 440 2.91 -6.24 15.09
C LYS A 440 2.16 -7.56 15.26
N PRO A 441 2.80 -8.73 15.10
CA PRO A 441 2.18 -10.03 15.39
C PRO A 441 1.59 -10.06 16.80
N ASP A 442 0.35 -10.54 16.93
CA ASP A 442 -0.32 -10.72 18.23
C ASP A 442 -0.30 -12.19 18.61
N ILE A 443 0.76 -12.62 19.29
CA ILE A 443 0.94 -14.03 19.70
C ILE A 443 -0.24 -14.56 20.53
N ASN A 444 -0.96 -13.70 21.27
CA ASN A 444 -2.13 -14.10 22.05
C ASN A 444 -3.30 -14.58 21.18
N SER A 445 -3.31 -14.26 19.88
CA SER A 445 -4.28 -14.81 18.94
C SER A 445 -4.05 -16.29 18.64
N GLY A 446 -2.86 -16.81 18.96
CA GLY A 446 -2.47 -18.17 18.69
C GLY A 446 -2.27 -18.44 17.21
N TYR A 447 -2.58 -19.66 16.82
CA TYR A 447 -2.32 -20.24 15.50
C TYR A 447 -3.54 -21.00 15.01
N THR A 448 -3.70 -21.05 13.70
CA THR A 448 -4.77 -21.84 13.07
C THR A 448 -4.23 -22.77 11.99
N LEU A 449 -4.89 -23.91 11.81
CA LEU A 449 -4.58 -24.85 10.73
C LEU A 449 -4.79 -24.21 9.37
N ASP A 450 -5.84 -23.42 9.19
CA ASP A 450 -6.15 -22.83 7.91
C ASP A 450 -5.15 -21.74 7.47
N ASP A 451 -4.63 -20.94 8.40
CA ASP A 451 -3.55 -19.99 8.09
C ASP A 451 -2.24 -20.71 7.74
N ASN A 452 -1.85 -21.71 8.53
CA ASN A 452 -0.64 -22.50 8.26
C ASN A 452 -0.74 -23.29 6.95
N ALA A 453 -1.91 -23.82 6.61
CA ALA A 453 -2.15 -24.50 5.34
C ALA A 453 -2.01 -23.54 4.15
N ARG A 454 -2.61 -22.34 4.22
CA ARG A 454 -2.45 -21.32 3.18
C ARG A 454 -0.98 -20.87 3.05
N ALA A 455 -0.30 -20.66 4.18
CA ALA A 455 1.10 -20.24 4.21
C ALA A 455 2.01 -21.29 3.56
N MET A 456 1.76 -22.58 3.82
CA MET A 456 2.49 -23.67 3.17
C MET A 456 2.31 -23.66 1.65
N ILE A 457 1.09 -23.43 1.14
CA ILE A 457 0.86 -23.32 -0.32
C ILE A 457 1.66 -22.16 -0.90
N ALA A 458 1.60 -20.98 -0.26
CA ALA A 458 2.29 -19.79 -0.71
C ALA A 458 3.82 -20.00 -0.76
N ILE A 459 4.41 -20.57 0.29
CA ILE A 459 5.86 -20.80 0.33
C ILE A 459 6.29 -21.93 -0.60
N CYS A 460 5.50 -23.01 -0.75
CA CYS A 460 5.73 -24.02 -1.79
C CYS A 460 5.77 -23.38 -3.19
N LYS A 461 4.85 -22.46 -3.49
CA LYS A 461 4.82 -21.73 -4.77
C LYS A 461 6.02 -20.79 -4.93
N HIS A 462 6.43 -20.09 -3.86
CA HIS A 462 7.62 -19.25 -3.86
C HIS A 462 8.88 -20.08 -4.15
N TYR A 463 9.02 -21.24 -3.50
CA TYR A 463 10.11 -22.17 -3.76
C TYR A 463 10.06 -22.73 -5.20
N GLU A 464 8.88 -23.04 -5.72
CA GLU A 464 8.71 -23.48 -7.11
C GLU A 464 9.34 -22.47 -8.09
N ILE A 465 9.09 -21.17 -7.88
CA ILE A 465 9.51 -20.06 -8.75
C ILE A 465 10.99 -19.69 -8.54
N ASN A 466 11.46 -19.62 -7.29
CA ASN A 466 12.75 -19.01 -6.95
C ASN A 466 13.82 -20.00 -6.47
N LYS A 467 13.44 -21.24 -6.11
CA LYS A 467 14.35 -22.26 -5.55
C LYS A 467 15.13 -21.77 -4.32
N ASN A 468 14.54 -20.86 -3.54
CA ASN A 468 15.22 -20.30 -2.37
C ASN A 468 15.24 -21.31 -1.22
N LYS A 469 16.44 -21.69 -0.76
CA LYS A 469 16.60 -22.71 0.29
C LYS A 469 15.98 -22.31 1.64
N SER A 470 15.87 -21.01 1.96
CA SER A 470 15.22 -20.56 3.19
C SER A 470 13.73 -20.94 3.26
N ASP A 471 13.10 -21.16 2.11
CA ASP A 471 11.70 -21.57 2.04
C ASP A 471 11.49 -22.98 2.64
N LEU A 472 12.51 -23.84 2.59
CA LEU A 472 12.42 -25.21 3.09
C LEU A 472 12.19 -25.24 4.61
N GLU A 473 12.75 -24.28 5.34
CA GLU A 473 12.54 -24.13 6.78
C GLU A 473 11.09 -23.75 7.09
N LEU A 474 10.55 -22.75 6.37
CA LEU A 474 9.15 -22.34 6.51
C LEU A 474 8.18 -23.47 6.11
N ILE A 475 8.45 -24.19 5.02
CA ILE A 475 7.65 -25.37 4.61
C ILE A 475 7.64 -26.42 5.71
N SER A 476 8.81 -26.70 6.32
CA SER A 476 8.92 -27.66 7.42
C SER A 476 8.09 -27.23 8.63
N ILE A 477 8.15 -25.94 9.02
CA ILE A 477 7.34 -25.39 10.13
C ILE A 477 5.85 -25.63 9.88
N TYR A 478 5.34 -25.22 8.72
CA TYR A 478 3.91 -25.36 8.43
C TYR A 478 3.47 -26.81 8.27
N LEU A 479 4.29 -27.67 7.66
CA LEU A 479 3.99 -29.11 7.56
C LEU A 479 3.92 -29.76 8.96
N ASN A 480 4.84 -29.39 9.85
CA ASN A 480 4.84 -29.89 11.23
C ASN A 480 3.65 -29.36 12.03
N PHE A 481 3.22 -28.12 11.81
CA PHE A 481 2.00 -27.58 12.40
C PHE A 481 0.76 -28.37 11.94
N ILE A 482 0.62 -28.61 10.62
CA ILE A 482 -0.48 -29.43 10.08
C ILE A 482 -0.48 -30.84 10.69
N LYS A 483 0.70 -31.45 10.84
CA LYS A 483 0.87 -32.74 11.50
C LYS A 483 0.45 -32.70 12.98
N PHE A 484 0.83 -31.65 13.70
CA PHE A 484 0.45 -31.44 15.10
C PHE A 484 -1.07 -31.35 15.28
N CYS A 485 -1.76 -30.66 14.36
CA CYS A 485 -3.21 -30.55 14.36
C CYS A 485 -3.96 -31.87 14.09
N GLN A 486 -3.27 -32.93 13.65
CA GLN A 486 -3.92 -34.19 13.29
C GLN A 486 -4.23 -35.06 14.51
N HIS A 487 -5.51 -35.34 14.72
CA HIS A 487 -5.99 -36.22 15.76
C HIS A 487 -5.79 -37.72 15.42
N ASN A 488 -6.01 -38.60 16.40
CA ASN A 488 -5.79 -40.04 16.27
C ASN A 488 -6.62 -40.68 15.16
N ASP A 489 -7.81 -40.14 14.93
CA ASP A 489 -8.74 -40.61 13.91
C ASP A 489 -8.55 -40.00 12.52
N GLY A 490 -7.51 -39.17 12.35
CA GLY A 490 -7.13 -38.57 11.08
C GLY A 490 -7.73 -37.19 10.82
N SER A 491 -8.81 -36.80 11.51
CA SER A 491 -9.34 -35.44 11.44
C SER A 491 -8.37 -34.41 12.03
N PHE A 492 -8.50 -33.15 11.62
CA PHE A 492 -7.69 -32.07 12.14
C PHE A 492 -8.48 -31.13 13.06
N LEU A 493 -7.81 -30.63 14.10
CA LEU A 493 -8.24 -29.48 14.88
C LEU A 493 -7.66 -28.19 14.29
N ASN A 494 -8.34 -27.06 14.48
CA ASN A 494 -7.94 -25.77 13.90
C ASN A 494 -7.16 -24.89 14.87
N TYR A 495 -7.73 -24.59 16.05
CA TYR A 495 -7.27 -23.49 16.90
C TYR A 495 -6.28 -23.95 17.97
N VAL A 496 -5.12 -23.30 18.02
CA VAL A 496 -4.05 -23.58 19.00
C VAL A 496 -3.62 -22.27 19.64
N ASP A 497 -3.52 -22.21 20.97
CA ASP A 497 -3.07 -21.01 21.69
C ASP A 497 -1.53 -20.85 21.69
N GLU A 498 -1.05 -19.74 22.25
CA GLU A 498 0.39 -19.45 22.37
C GLU A 498 1.15 -20.46 23.24
N GLN A 499 0.45 -21.19 24.13
CA GLN A 499 1.00 -22.30 24.94
C GLN A 499 0.95 -23.65 24.20
N LYS A 500 0.65 -23.64 22.89
CA LYS A 500 0.57 -24.82 22.03
C LYS A 500 -0.52 -25.81 22.49
N GLN A 501 -1.59 -25.31 23.11
CA GLN A 501 -2.76 -26.10 23.52
C GLN A 501 -3.95 -25.87 22.58
N PHE A 502 -4.74 -26.92 22.31
CA PHE A 502 -5.97 -26.76 21.55
C PHE A 502 -7.02 -25.99 22.36
N THR A 503 -7.60 -24.95 21.75
CA THR A 503 -8.59 -24.12 22.43
C THR A 503 -9.99 -24.74 22.39
N LYS A 504 -10.90 -24.23 23.24
CA LYS A 504 -12.32 -24.66 23.30
C LYS A 504 -13.07 -24.47 21.98
N GLN A 505 -12.67 -23.50 21.16
CA GLN A 505 -13.32 -23.19 19.89
C GLN A 505 -13.40 -24.39 18.96
N ASN A 506 -12.42 -25.30 19.03
CA ASN A 506 -12.41 -26.54 18.26
C ASN A 506 -13.61 -27.47 18.49
N TYR A 507 -14.31 -27.30 19.61
CA TYR A 507 -15.46 -28.13 19.99
C TYR A 507 -16.80 -27.38 19.84
N GLU A 508 -16.76 -26.11 19.47
CA GLU A 508 -17.92 -25.22 19.37
C GLU A 508 -18.19 -24.77 17.93
N THR A 509 -17.21 -24.93 17.01
CA THR A 509 -17.30 -24.49 15.63
C THR A 509 -17.15 -25.63 14.63
N ASN A 510 -17.58 -25.39 13.38
CA ASN A 510 -17.37 -26.32 12.28
C ASN A 510 -15.93 -26.20 11.75
N LEU A 511 -15.19 -27.31 11.74
CA LEU A 511 -13.78 -27.37 11.34
C LEU A 511 -13.57 -27.94 9.92
N GLU A 512 -14.63 -28.13 9.14
CA GLU A 512 -14.53 -28.76 7.82
C GLU A 512 -13.67 -27.93 6.85
N ASP A 513 -13.81 -26.60 6.85
CA ASP A 513 -13.05 -25.73 5.96
C ASP A 513 -11.54 -25.81 6.25
N SER A 514 -11.13 -25.81 7.53
CA SER A 514 -9.71 -25.95 7.90
C SER A 514 -9.15 -27.33 7.52
N ASN A 515 -9.96 -28.39 7.69
CA ASN A 515 -9.61 -29.74 7.25
C ASN A 515 -9.41 -29.79 5.72
N GLY A 516 -10.35 -29.23 4.95
CA GLY A 516 -10.25 -29.17 3.50
C GLY A 516 -9.02 -28.40 3.03
N ARG A 517 -8.70 -27.27 3.65
CA ARG A 517 -7.51 -26.46 3.35
C ARG A 517 -6.21 -27.20 3.65
N ALA A 518 -6.14 -27.94 4.75
CA ALA A 518 -4.98 -28.78 5.04
C ALA A 518 -4.76 -29.84 3.96
N ILE A 519 -5.83 -30.50 3.49
CA ILE A 519 -5.76 -31.47 2.39
C ILE A 519 -5.32 -30.82 1.09
N TRP A 520 -5.83 -29.62 0.77
CA TRP A 520 -5.35 -28.84 -0.37
C TRP A 520 -3.84 -28.57 -0.29
N ALA A 521 -3.38 -28.08 0.86
CA ALA A 521 -1.98 -27.73 1.06
C ALA A 521 -1.05 -28.95 0.97
N LEU A 522 -1.43 -30.08 1.60
CA LEU A 522 -0.69 -31.34 1.54
C LEU A 522 -0.61 -31.87 0.11
N GLY A 523 -1.75 -31.88 -0.61
CA GLY A 523 -1.79 -32.28 -2.01
C GLY A 523 -0.90 -31.41 -2.90
N TYR A 524 -0.91 -30.10 -2.69
CA TYR A 524 -0.04 -29.17 -3.41
C TYR A 524 1.45 -29.43 -3.13
N LEU A 525 1.83 -29.65 -1.87
CA LEU A 525 3.21 -30.00 -1.51
C LEU A 525 3.66 -31.32 -2.17
N ILE A 526 2.81 -32.36 -2.16
CA ILE A 526 3.10 -33.64 -2.82
C ILE A 526 3.32 -33.46 -4.32
N SER A 527 2.61 -32.53 -4.96
CA SER A 527 2.77 -32.24 -6.40
C SER A 527 4.17 -31.72 -6.75
N LEU A 528 4.94 -31.24 -5.77
CA LEU A 528 6.28 -30.70 -5.91
C LEU A 528 7.39 -31.69 -5.49
N LYS A 529 7.07 -32.99 -5.33
CA LYS A 529 8.01 -34.03 -4.90
C LYS A 529 9.32 -34.12 -5.70
N GLU A 530 9.31 -33.73 -6.97
CA GLU A 530 10.49 -33.77 -7.85
C GLU A 530 11.50 -32.66 -7.54
N ILE A 531 11.09 -31.59 -6.85
CA ILE A 531 11.93 -30.42 -6.56
C ILE A 531 12.14 -30.18 -5.06
N LEU A 532 11.30 -30.79 -4.21
CA LEU A 532 11.39 -30.71 -2.76
C LEU A 532 12.10 -31.95 -2.17
N PRO A 533 12.67 -31.85 -0.96
CA PRO A 533 13.16 -33.02 -0.24
C PRO A 533 12.10 -34.11 -0.13
N GLN A 534 12.50 -35.36 -0.41
CA GLN A 534 11.61 -36.52 -0.44
C GLN A 534 10.80 -36.70 0.85
N GLU A 535 11.41 -36.44 2.00
CA GLU A 535 10.78 -36.54 3.33
C GLU A 535 9.49 -35.72 3.46
N PHE A 536 9.44 -34.54 2.85
CA PHE A 536 8.24 -33.69 2.90
C PHE A 536 7.05 -34.37 2.23
N SER A 537 7.27 -34.92 1.03
CA SER A 537 6.20 -35.60 0.27
C SER A 537 5.77 -36.89 0.96
N GLU A 538 6.71 -37.66 1.51
CA GLU A 538 6.39 -38.88 2.28
C GLU A 538 5.58 -38.58 3.55
N THR A 539 5.95 -37.52 4.25
CA THR A 539 5.23 -37.07 5.45
C THR A 539 3.83 -36.58 5.09
N ALA A 540 3.71 -35.76 4.05
CA ALA A 540 2.44 -35.26 3.58
C ALA A 540 1.50 -36.39 3.11
N GLU A 541 2.03 -37.40 2.41
CA GLU A 541 1.27 -38.57 1.97
C GLU A 541 0.74 -39.38 3.16
N LYS A 542 1.53 -39.57 4.23
CA LYS A 542 1.06 -40.24 5.45
C LYS A 542 -0.08 -39.46 6.12
N ILE A 543 0.06 -38.14 6.21
CA ILE A 543 -0.94 -37.26 6.85
C ILE A 543 -2.24 -37.27 6.05
N ILE A 544 -2.19 -37.05 4.73
CA ILE A 544 -3.38 -36.99 3.88
C ILE A 544 -4.11 -38.35 3.88
N GLN A 545 -3.42 -39.48 3.75
CA GLN A 545 -4.06 -40.80 3.74
C GLN A 545 -4.80 -41.10 5.04
N LYS A 546 -4.25 -40.69 6.20
CA LYS A 546 -4.92 -40.86 7.48
C LYS A 546 -6.23 -40.05 7.56
N ASN A 547 -6.25 -38.84 7.00
CA ASN A 547 -7.45 -37.99 7.02
C ASN A 547 -8.53 -38.49 6.04
N LEU A 548 -8.14 -38.91 4.83
CA LEU A 548 -9.09 -39.28 3.77
C LEU A 548 -10.04 -40.43 4.16
N ILE A 549 -9.66 -41.28 5.11
CA ILE A 549 -10.51 -42.35 5.67
C ILE A 549 -11.86 -41.81 6.20
N ARG A 550 -11.88 -40.56 6.69
CA ARG A 550 -13.09 -39.92 7.24
C ARG A 550 -13.59 -38.74 6.43
N ALA A 551 -12.82 -38.29 5.43
CA ALA A 551 -13.17 -37.11 4.65
C ALA A 551 -14.55 -37.23 3.99
N GLU A 552 -15.01 -38.44 3.63
CA GLU A 552 -16.34 -38.68 3.04
C GLU A 552 -17.53 -38.08 3.82
N LYS A 553 -17.36 -37.83 5.12
CA LYS A 553 -18.37 -37.22 6.01
C LYS A 553 -18.44 -35.69 5.94
N ILE A 554 -17.57 -35.06 5.16
CA ILE A 554 -17.53 -33.61 4.99
C ILE A 554 -18.66 -33.18 4.04
N HIS A 555 -19.39 -32.15 4.44
CA HIS A 555 -20.57 -31.66 3.72
C HIS A 555 -20.51 -30.16 3.37
N SER A 556 -19.62 -29.39 3.98
CA SER A 556 -19.36 -27.98 3.63
C SER A 556 -18.93 -27.88 2.17
N THR A 557 -19.61 -27.02 1.42
CA THR A 557 -19.35 -26.76 0.00
C THR A 557 -17.89 -26.35 -0.25
N ARG A 558 -17.36 -25.43 0.59
CA ARG A 558 -15.97 -24.96 0.46
C ARG A 558 -14.98 -26.06 0.86
N ALA A 559 -15.24 -26.79 1.95
CA ALA A 559 -14.39 -27.90 2.36
C ALA A 559 -14.26 -28.97 1.28
N MET A 560 -15.37 -29.40 0.68
CA MET A 560 -15.38 -30.33 -0.45
C MET A 560 -14.56 -29.80 -1.63
N ALA A 561 -14.70 -28.52 -1.97
CA ALA A 561 -13.92 -27.89 -3.03
C ALA A 561 -12.41 -27.88 -2.73
N PHE A 562 -11.99 -27.55 -1.50
CA PHE A 562 -10.58 -27.64 -1.10
C PHE A 562 -10.03 -29.06 -1.18
N ILE A 563 -10.82 -30.08 -0.79
CA ILE A 563 -10.44 -31.49 -0.88
C ILE A 563 -10.22 -31.90 -2.34
N ILE A 564 -11.14 -31.54 -3.23
CA ILE A 564 -11.00 -31.81 -4.67
C ILE A 564 -9.70 -31.21 -5.20
N LYS A 565 -9.36 -29.97 -4.83
CA LYS A 565 -8.08 -29.34 -5.21
C LYS A 565 -6.87 -30.13 -4.66
N GLY A 566 -6.91 -30.54 -3.40
CA GLY A 566 -5.85 -31.36 -2.81
C GLY A 566 -5.64 -32.68 -3.55
N LEU A 567 -6.73 -33.40 -3.84
CA LEU A 567 -6.69 -34.67 -4.58
C LEU A 567 -6.23 -34.47 -6.03
N TYR A 568 -6.61 -33.36 -6.68
CA TYR A 568 -6.12 -32.97 -8.00
C TYR A 568 -4.60 -32.82 -8.01
N TYR A 569 -4.02 -32.13 -7.02
CA TYR A 569 -2.57 -31.95 -6.94
C TYR A 569 -1.83 -33.23 -6.53
N GLN A 570 -2.42 -34.04 -5.65
CA GLN A 570 -1.84 -35.31 -5.22
C GLN A 570 -1.70 -36.30 -6.39
N LYS A 571 -2.64 -36.30 -7.35
CA LYS A 571 -2.67 -37.19 -8.52
C LYS A 571 -2.59 -38.69 -8.17
N SER A 572 -3.20 -39.09 -7.05
CA SER A 572 -3.28 -40.49 -6.64
C SER A 572 -4.49 -41.18 -7.25
N GLU A 573 -4.27 -42.21 -8.08
CA GLU A 573 -5.34 -43.01 -8.69
C GLU A 573 -6.27 -43.64 -7.64
N LYS A 574 -5.72 -44.00 -6.48
CA LYS A 574 -6.46 -44.59 -5.35
C LYS A 574 -7.57 -43.68 -4.83
N ASN A 575 -7.38 -42.36 -4.90
CA ASN A 575 -8.30 -41.37 -4.33
C ASN A 575 -9.23 -40.75 -5.39
N LEU A 576 -9.12 -41.19 -6.64
CA LEU A 576 -9.99 -40.75 -7.74
C LEU A 576 -11.50 -40.99 -7.45
N PRO A 577 -11.93 -42.12 -6.85
CA PRO A 577 -13.33 -42.30 -6.50
C PRO A 577 -13.84 -41.24 -5.52
N LEU A 578 -13.03 -40.87 -4.53
CA LEU A 578 -13.36 -39.85 -3.54
C LEU A 578 -13.45 -38.45 -4.16
N LEU A 579 -12.52 -38.11 -5.07
CA LEU A 579 -12.59 -36.87 -5.85
C LEU A 579 -13.90 -36.80 -6.64
N LYS A 580 -14.28 -37.87 -7.33
CA LYS A 580 -15.54 -37.95 -8.08
C LYS A 580 -16.76 -37.82 -7.17
N GLU A 581 -16.73 -38.44 -6.00
CA GLU A 581 -17.82 -38.34 -5.02
C GLU A 581 -18.10 -36.88 -4.62
N PHE A 582 -17.05 -36.13 -4.24
CA PHE A 582 -17.21 -34.71 -3.90
C PHE A 582 -17.61 -33.85 -5.09
N ALA A 583 -17.02 -34.07 -6.27
CA ALA A 583 -17.40 -33.35 -7.48
C ALA A 583 -18.88 -33.59 -7.83
N ASN A 584 -19.35 -34.84 -7.74
CA ASN A 584 -20.75 -35.21 -7.95
C ASN A 584 -21.69 -34.56 -6.93
N ARG A 585 -21.27 -34.41 -5.67
CA ARG A 585 -22.04 -33.66 -4.66
C ARG A 585 -22.18 -32.20 -5.04
N LEU A 586 -21.09 -31.53 -5.43
CA LEU A 586 -21.14 -30.14 -5.91
C LEU A 586 -22.04 -29.99 -7.14
N VAL A 587 -21.96 -30.93 -8.10
CA VAL A 587 -22.87 -30.96 -9.26
C VAL A 587 -24.33 -31.07 -8.83
N LYS A 588 -24.66 -31.96 -7.89
CA LYS A 588 -26.03 -32.11 -7.37
C LYS A 588 -26.51 -30.84 -6.67
N MET A 589 -25.65 -30.17 -5.90
CA MET A 589 -25.96 -28.90 -5.26
C MET A 589 -26.26 -27.80 -6.28
N TYR A 590 -25.41 -27.67 -7.31
CA TYR A 590 -25.65 -26.78 -8.44
C TYR A 590 -26.98 -27.09 -9.14
N GLN A 591 -27.23 -28.34 -9.50
CA GLN A 591 -28.47 -28.75 -10.18
C GLN A 591 -29.73 -28.50 -9.35
N HIS A 592 -29.64 -28.67 -8.02
CA HIS A 592 -30.73 -28.38 -7.10
C HIS A 592 -31.04 -26.88 -7.02
N GLU A 593 -30.00 -26.05 -6.93
CA GLU A 593 -30.16 -24.61 -6.73
C GLU A 593 -30.35 -23.82 -8.03
N THR A 594 -29.92 -24.36 -9.17
CA THR A 594 -29.96 -23.62 -10.43
C THR A 594 -31.39 -23.30 -10.87
N LYS A 595 -31.64 -22.04 -11.22
CA LYS A 595 -32.88 -21.51 -11.80
C LYS A 595 -32.53 -20.50 -12.90
N GLU A 596 -33.51 -19.99 -13.65
CA GLU A 596 -33.29 -19.15 -14.84
C GLU A 596 -32.22 -18.04 -14.70
N ASN A 597 -32.16 -17.35 -13.55
CA ASN A 597 -31.19 -16.26 -13.32
C ASN A 597 -30.17 -16.55 -12.21
N TRP A 598 -30.08 -17.79 -11.74
CA TRP A 598 -29.23 -18.17 -10.61
C TRP A 598 -28.47 -19.45 -10.94
N HIS A 599 -27.22 -19.31 -11.36
CA HIS A 599 -26.33 -20.40 -11.77
C HIS A 599 -25.27 -20.63 -10.71
N TRP A 600 -25.71 -21.09 -9.53
CA TRP A 600 -24.83 -21.25 -8.37
C TRP A 600 -25.18 -22.48 -7.53
N PHE A 601 -24.23 -22.90 -6.70
CA PHE A 601 -24.29 -24.10 -5.85
C PHE A 601 -25.19 -23.99 -4.63
N GLU A 602 -25.53 -22.76 -4.24
CA GLU A 602 -26.20 -22.41 -2.98
C GLU A 602 -27.20 -21.29 -3.22
N SER A 603 -28.12 -21.05 -2.29
CA SER A 603 -29.05 -19.91 -2.35
C SER A 603 -28.42 -18.55 -2.02
N TYR A 604 -27.09 -18.50 -1.89
CA TYR A 604 -26.32 -17.30 -1.56
C TYR A 604 -24.90 -17.33 -2.14
N LEU A 605 -24.22 -16.18 -2.16
CA LEU A 605 -22.77 -16.03 -2.32
C LEU A 605 -22.19 -15.45 -1.04
N THR A 606 -21.11 -16.03 -0.53
CA THR A 606 -20.46 -15.59 0.73
C THR A 606 -18.98 -15.32 0.49
N TYR A 607 -18.09 -16.06 1.14
CA TYR A 607 -16.64 -15.97 1.04
C TYR A 607 -16.07 -17.14 0.23
N GLY A 608 -14.87 -16.94 -0.30
CA GLY A 608 -14.09 -17.92 -1.02
C GLY A 608 -14.80 -18.52 -2.24
N ASN A 609 -15.80 -17.82 -2.79
CA ASN A 609 -16.74 -18.37 -3.78
C ASN A 609 -16.03 -18.99 -4.99
N SER A 610 -14.96 -18.36 -5.47
CA SER A 610 -14.19 -18.77 -6.65
C SER A 610 -13.57 -20.16 -6.53
N VAL A 611 -13.45 -20.73 -5.33
CA VAL A 611 -12.95 -22.10 -5.13
C VAL A 611 -13.90 -23.17 -5.67
N LEU A 612 -15.22 -22.91 -5.70
CA LEU A 612 -16.23 -23.89 -6.11
C LEU A 612 -16.14 -24.22 -7.62
N PRO A 613 -16.21 -23.24 -8.55
CA PRO A 613 -16.00 -23.51 -9.96
C PRO A 613 -14.60 -24.02 -10.26
N GLU A 614 -13.57 -23.48 -9.58
CA GLU A 614 -12.19 -23.92 -9.77
C GLU A 614 -12.01 -25.41 -9.40
N ALA A 615 -12.64 -25.86 -8.31
CA ALA A 615 -12.58 -27.26 -7.89
C ALA A 615 -13.22 -28.21 -8.92
N LEU A 616 -14.38 -27.85 -9.50
CA LEU A 616 -14.97 -28.65 -10.57
C LEU A 616 -14.10 -28.68 -11.82
N LEU A 617 -13.45 -27.56 -12.18
CA LEU A 617 -12.50 -27.55 -13.28
C LEU A 617 -11.28 -28.44 -12.98
N CYS A 618 -10.78 -28.44 -11.75
CA CYS A 618 -9.78 -29.39 -11.26
C CYS A 618 -10.25 -30.85 -11.40
N ALA A 619 -11.49 -31.15 -11.04
CA ALA A 619 -12.06 -32.49 -11.18
C ALA A 619 -12.14 -32.91 -12.65
N TRP A 620 -12.58 -32.03 -13.56
CA TRP A 620 -12.58 -32.29 -15.00
C TRP A 620 -11.17 -32.57 -15.52
N MET A 621 -10.16 -31.81 -15.10
CA MET A 621 -8.79 -31.99 -15.58
C MET A 621 -8.27 -33.42 -15.35
N VAL A 622 -8.69 -34.10 -14.27
CA VAL A 622 -8.34 -35.48 -13.95
C VAL A 622 -9.29 -36.49 -14.60
N THR A 623 -10.59 -36.25 -14.52
CA THR A 623 -11.62 -37.26 -14.85
C THR A 623 -12.06 -37.23 -16.30
N LYS A 624 -11.90 -36.08 -16.97
CA LYS A 624 -12.46 -35.74 -18.29
C LYS A 624 -13.98 -35.86 -18.37
N ASP A 625 -14.68 -35.73 -17.23
CA ASP A 625 -16.14 -35.68 -17.21
C ASP A 625 -16.64 -34.27 -17.57
N GLU A 626 -17.21 -34.13 -18.77
CA GLU A 626 -17.63 -32.84 -19.33
C GLU A 626 -18.69 -32.12 -18.50
N VAL A 627 -19.48 -32.83 -17.67
CA VAL A 627 -20.44 -32.19 -16.75
C VAL A 627 -19.72 -31.28 -15.76
N TYR A 628 -18.55 -31.69 -15.27
CA TYR A 628 -17.76 -30.86 -14.35
C TYR A 628 -17.23 -29.60 -15.04
N LYS A 629 -16.78 -29.71 -16.29
CA LYS A 629 -16.28 -28.56 -17.07
C LYS A 629 -17.40 -27.56 -17.34
N GLN A 630 -18.55 -28.05 -17.81
CA GLN A 630 -19.70 -27.21 -18.13
C GLN A 630 -20.15 -26.41 -16.91
N ILE A 631 -20.37 -27.07 -15.76
CA ILE A 631 -20.83 -26.40 -14.54
C ILE A 631 -19.75 -25.46 -14.00
N ALA A 632 -18.47 -25.81 -14.08
CA ALA A 632 -17.38 -24.91 -13.72
C ALA A 632 -17.42 -23.61 -14.53
N GLU A 633 -17.60 -23.70 -15.84
CA GLU A 633 -17.69 -22.54 -16.74
C GLU A 633 -18.93 -21.70 -16.46
N GLU A 634 -20.13 -22.30 -16.42
CA GLU A 634 -21.38 -21.60 -16.16
C GLU A 634 -21.36 -20.86 -14.81
N SER A 635 -20.96 -21.56 -13.74
CA SER A 635 -20.95 -20.98 -12.39
C SER A 635 -19.86 -19.92 -12.22
N PHE A 636 -18.70 -20.05 -12.88
CA PHE A 636 -17.68 -19.01 -12.81
C PHE A 636 -18.07 -17.76 -13.58
N GLN A 637 -18.66 -17.91 -14.78
CA GLN A 637 -19.20 -16.77 -15.53
C GLN A 637 -20.30 -16.06 -14.74
N PHE A 638 -21.17 -16.82 -14.06
CA PHE A 638 -22.15 -16.25 -13.13
C PHE A 638 -21.48 -15.43 -12.02
N LEU A 639 -20.48 -15.99 -11.33
CA LEU A 639 -19.77 -15.27 -10.28
C LEU A 639 -19.08 -14.01 -10.82
N LEU A 640 -18.35 -14.11 -11.93
CA LEU A 640 -17.67 -12.98 -12.57
C LEU A 640 -18.66 -11.87 -12.95
N SER A 641 -19.88 -12.21 -13.39
CA SER A 641 -20.93 -11.21 -13.65
C SER A 641 -21.36 -10.42 -12.42
N LYS A 642 -21.11 -10.93 -11.21
CA LYS A 642 -21.41 -10.26 -9.93
C LYS A 642 -20.24 -9.48 -9.38
N ILE A 643 -19.00 -9.95 -9.62
CA ILE A 643 -17.80 -9.39 -8.99
C ILE A 643 -16.93 -8.56 -9.94
N MET A 644 -17.16 -8.59 -11.25
CA MET A 644 -16.43 -7.77 -12.23
C MET A 644 -17.35 -6.64 -12.73
N ILE A 645 -17.22 -5.45 -12.16
CA ILE A 645 -18.05 -4.26 -12.47
C ILE A 645 -17.16 -3.21 -13.13
N ASP A 646 -17.54 -2.77 -14.34
CA ASP A 646 -16.80 -1.78 -15.13
C ASP A 646 -15.29 -2.12 -15.28
N GLY A 647 -14.99 -3.41 -15.42
CA GLY A 647 -13.62 -3.92 -15.57
C GLY A 647 -12.80 -3.99 -14.27
N ASN A 648 -13.39 -3.64 -13.13
CA ASN A 648 -12.78 -3.71 -11.81
C ASN A 648 -13.40 -4.82 -10.97
N ILE A 649 -12.61 -5.42 -10.09
CA ILE A 649 -13.13 -6.39 -9.13
C ILE A 649 -13.80 -5.67 -7.95
N LYS A 650 -15.00 -6.12 -7.60
CA LYS A 650 -15.74 -5.75 -6.39
C LYS A 650 -16.35 -7.02 -5.82
N VAL A 651 -15.68 -7.61 -4.83
CA VAL A 651 -16.09 -8.92 -4.28
C VAL A 651 -17.40 -8.82 -3.51
N ILE A 652 -17.99 -9.98 -3.23
CA ILE A 652 -19.21 -10.05 -2.43
C ILE A 652 -18.89 -9.58 -1.02
N SER A 653 -19.53 -8.49 -0.61
CA SER A 653 -19.33 -7.90 0.70
C SER A 653 -19.69 -8.88 1.82
N ASN A 654 -18.83 -8.99 2.84
CA ASN A 654 -19.15 -9.70 4.07
C ASN A 654 -20.26 -9.02 4.89
N LYS A 655 -20.69 -7.81 4.51
CA LYS A 655 -21.84 -7.10 5.07
C LYS A 655 -23.12 -7.60 4.40
N GLY A 656 -23.65 -8.69 4.96
CA GLY A 656 -24.96 -9.23 4.58
C GLY A 656 -24.93 -10.28 3.47
N TRP A 657 -23.79 -10.47 2.78
CA TRP A 657 -23.63 -11.45 1.69
C TRP A 657 -24.67 -11.28 0.56
N LEU A 658 -24.50 -11.96 -0.58
CA LEU A 658 -25.51 -11.89 -1.64
C LEU A 658 -26.50 -13.04 -1.49
N GLN A 659 -27.78 -12.73 -1.29
CA GLN A 659 -28.84 -13.72 -1.25
C GLN A 659 -29.52 -13.83 -2.63
N LYS A 660 -29.90 -15.04 -3.03
CA LYS A 660 -30.61 -15.34 -4.29
C LYS A 660 -31.89 -14.52 -4.48
N GLU A 661 -32.59 -14.23 -3.39
CA GLU A 661 -33.84 -13.46 -3.39
C GLU A 661 -33.62 -11.94 -3.51
N ASN A 662 -32.39 -11.46 -3.28
CA ASN A 662 -32.05 -10.03 -3.17
C ASN A 662 -31.09 -9.56 -4.27
N THR A 663 -31.14 -10.18 -5.46
CA THR A 663 -30.22 -9.86 -6.56
C THR A 663 -30.39 -8.46 -7.17
N GLU A 664 -31.48 -7.75 -6.83
CA GLU A 664 -31.79 -6.41 -7.32
C GLU A 664 -31.30 -5.28 -6.38
N ASN A 665 -30.82 -5.59 -5.18
CA ASN A 665 -30.33 -4.59 -4.24
C ASN A 665 -28.92 -4.12 -4.61
N ASN A 666 -28.67 -2.82 -4.53
CA ASN A 666 -27.36 -2.22 -4.79
C ASN A 666 -26.26 -2.93 -3.97
N PRO A 667 -25.13 -3.31 -4.59
CA PRO A 667 -24.06 -4.00 -3.89
C PRO A 667 -23.51 -3.13 -2.76
N GLN A 668 -23.55 -3.63 -1.53
CA GLN A 668 -23.00 -2.94 -0.38
C GLN A 668 -21.53 -2.56 -0.63
N ILE A 669 -21.14 -1.36 -0.19
CA ILE A 669 -19.77 -0.86 -0.34
C ILE A 669 -18.98 -1.24 0.91
N GLY A 670 -17.75 -1.73 0.71
CA GLY A 670 -16.88 -2.21 1.79
C GLY A 670 -17.22 -3.63 2.26
N GLY A 671 -16.50 -4.12 3.27
CA GLY A 671 -16.55 -5.52 3.68
C GLY A 671 -15.88 -6.46 2.68
N GLU A 672 -14.95 -5.93 1.87
CA GLU A 672 -14.19 -6.69 0.88
C GLU A 672 -12.93 -7.27 1.54
N GLN A 673 -12.69 -8.57 1.33
CA GLN A 673 -11.60 -9.29 1.98
C GLN A 673 -10.54 -9.77 0.97
N PRO A 674 -9.23 -9.67 1.29
CA PRO A 674 -8.13 -10.15 0.44
C PRO A 674 -8.27 -11.59 -0.06
N ILE A 675 -8.88 -12.47 0.73
CA ILE A 675 -9.04 -13.89 0.40
C ILE A 675 -9.90 -14.10 -0.85
N ASP A 676 -10.96 -13.32 -1.03
CA ASP A 676 -11.84 -13.42 -2.20
C ASP A 676 -11.15 -12.96 -3.48
N ILE A 677 -10.35 -11.89 -3.36
CA ILE A 677 -9.53 -11.37 -4.46
C ILE A 677 -8.50 -12.43 -4.87
N ALA A 678 -7.77 -12.97 -3.89
CA ALA A 678 -6.77 -14.00 -4.12
C ALA A 678 -7.36 -15.24 -4.78
N TYR A 679 -8.49 -15.73 -4.27
CA TYR A 679 -9.13 -16.94 -4.80
C TYR A 679 -9.69 -16.73 -6.20
N THR A 680 -10.18 -15.52 -6.50
CA THR A 680 -10.58 -15.16 -7.86
C THR A 680 -9.37 -15.17 -8.80
N ILE A 681 -8.23 -14.61 -8.39
CA ILE A 681 -6.98 -14.67 -9.18
C ILE A 681 -6.52 -16.11 -9.42
N LEU A 682 -6.56 -16.98 -8.40
CA LEU A 682 -6.21 -18.40 -8.55
C LEU A 682 -7.17 -19.13 -9.50
N ALA A 683 -8.48 -18.88 -9.39
CA ALA A 683 -9.46 -19.44 -10.30
C ALA A 683 -9.23 -18.94 -11.74
N LEU A 684 -9.09 -17.63 -11.96
CA LEU A 684 -8.78 -17.05 -13.28
C LEU A 684 -7.53 -17.68 -13.91
N SER A 685 -6.48 -17.91 -13.12
CA SER A 685 -5.27 -18.63 -13.55
C SER A 685 -5.54 -20.05 -14.01
N THR A 686 -6.35 -20.79 -13.26
CA THR A 686 -6.73 -22.17 -13.61
C THR A 686 -7.62 -22.21 -14.85
N PHE A 687 -8.57 -21.28 -14.98
CA PHE A 687 -9.42 -21.14 -16.17
C PHE A 687 -8.61 -20.74 -17.40
N TYR A 688 -7.70 -19.77 -17.30
CA TYR A 688 -6.82 -19.41 -18.40
C TYR A 688 -6.01 -20.61 -18.91
N LYS A 689 -5.44 -21.43 -18.02
CA LYS A 689 -4.69 -22.63 -18.41
C LYS A 689 -5.52 -23.67 -19.17
N VAL A 690 -6.82 -23.71 -18.94
CA VAL A 690 -7.72 -24.70 -19.56
C VAL A 690 -8.33 -24.18 -20.86
N PHE A 691 -8.75 -22.92 -20.86
CA PHE A 691 -9.54 -22.32 -21.94
C PHE A 691 -8.72 -21.43 -22.89
N ASP A 692 -7.52 -20.99 -22.47
CA ASP A 692 -6.64 -20.11 -23.25
C ASP A 692 -7.30 -18.79 -23.69
N ASP A 693 -8.27 -18.29 -22.91
CA ASP A 693 -8.95 -17.02 -23.17
C ASP A 693 -8.22 -15.87 -22.44
N GLU A 694 -7.60 -15.00 -23.22
CA GLU A 694 -6.88 -13.79 -22.78
C GLU A 694 -7.71 -12.87 -21.87
N LYS A 695 -9.04 -12.93 -21.92
CA LYS A 695 -9.90 -12.19 -20.97
C LYS A 695 -9.61 -12.58 -19.52
N TYR A 696 -9.33 -13.85 -19.24
CA TYR A 696 -9.01 -14.29 -17.88
C TYR A 696 -7.68 -13.71 -17.40
N LEU A 697 -6.69 -13.59 -18.30
CA LEU A 697 -5.40 -12.97 -17.99
C LEU A 697 -5.57 -11.47 -17.67
N GLN A 698 -6.36 -10.74 -18.48
CA GLN A 698 -6.68 -9.33 -18.23
C GLN A 698 -7.45 -9.14 -16.92
N MET A 699 -8.47 -9.95 -16.65
CA MET A 699 -9.21 -9.92 -15.40
C MET A 699 -8.31 -10.20 -14.20
N MET A 700 -7.33 -11.09 -14.33
CA MET A 700 -6.39 -11.43 -13.27
C MET A 700 -5.49 -10.24 -12.93
N GLN A 701 -4.93 -9.57 -13.94
CA GLN A 701 -4.14 -8.34 -13.75
C GLN A 701 -4.98 -7.22 -13.12
N ASN A 702 -6.20 -7.00 -13.63
CA ASN A 702 -7.11 -5.99 -13.07
C ASN A 702 -7.54 -6.30 -11.64
N SER A 703 -7.78 -7.57 -11.31
CA SER A 703 -8.15 -7.99 -9.96
C SER A 703 -6.99 -7.76 -8.99
N PHE A 704 -5.74 -7.97 -9.42
CA PHE A 704 -4.58 -7.71 -8.58
C PHE A 704 -4.39 -6.23 -8.27
N ASN A 705 -4.76 -5.34 -9.20
CA ASN A 705 -4.67 -3.90 -8.98
C ASN A 705 -5.52 -3.41 -7.79
N TRP A 706 -6.52 -4.19 -7.34
CA TRP A 706 -7.24 -3.93 -6.09
C TRP A 706 -6.30 -3.83 -4.88
N PHE A 707 -5.29 -4.70 -4.79
CA PHE A 707 -4.27 -4.65 -3.73
C PHE A 707 -3.39 -3.39 -3.81
N LEU A 708 -3.20 -2.89 -5.03
CA LEU A 708 -2.34 -1.74 -5.32
C LEU A 708 -3.08 -0.40 -5.24
N GLY A 709 -4.40 -0.43 -4.99
CA GLY A 709 -5.23 0.75 -4.76
C GLY A 709 -6.26 1.05 -5.85
N LYS A 710 -6.46 0.16 -6.83
CA LYS A 710 -7.59 0.25 -7.78
C LYS A 710 -8.87 -0.28 -7.12
N ASN A 711 -9.35 0.42 -6.10
CA ASN A 711 -10.55 0.11 -5.32
C ASN A 711 -11.33 1.39 -4.96
N HIS A 712 -12.49 1.28 -4.31
CA HIS A 712 -13.37 2.45 -4.11
C HIS A 712 -12.81 3.54 -3.19
N LEU A 713 -11.78 3.25 -2.39
CA LEU A 713 -11.09 4.25 -1.58
C LEU A 713 -9.86 4.84 -2.27
N ASN A 714 -9.43 4.28 -3.41
CA ASN A 714 -8.16 4.59 -4.04
C ASN A 714 -6.95 4.39 -3.09
N GLN A 715 -7.01 3.37 -2.24
CA GLN A 715 -6.01 3.12 -1.19
C GLN A 715 -5.40 1.73 -1.30
N ILE A 716 -4.09 1.62 -1.06
CA ILE A 716 -3.41 0.32 -1.06
C ILE A 716 -3.99 -0.61 0.01
N ILE A 717 -4.03 -1.90 -0.31
CA ILE A 717 -4.28 -2.98 0.65
C ILE A 717 -2.99 -3.74 0.92
N TYR A 718 -2.04 -3.79 -0.03
CA TYR A 718 -0.70 -4.30 0.23
C TYR A 718 0.21 -3.20 0.80
N ASN A 719 0.90 -3.50 1.90
CA ASN A 719 1.91 -2.61 2.48
C ASN A 719 3.31 -3.03 2.01
N PRO A 720 3.95 -2.28 1.09
CA PRO A 720 5.24 -2.67 0.51
C PRO A 720 6.41 -2.58 1.50
N VAL A 721 6.28 -1.79 2.57
CA VAL A 721 7.36 -1.59 3.56
C VAL A 721 7.49 -2.81 4.48
N THR A 722 6.38 -3.41 4.86
CA THR A 722 6.36 -4.62 5.71
C THR A 722 6.37 -5.91 4.90
N GLY A 723 5.77 -5.90 3.70
CA GLY A 723 5.41 -7.11 2.96
C GLY A 723 4.09 -7.74 3.43
N GLY A 724 3.35 -7.06 4.32
CA GLY A 724 2.04 -7.49 4.81
C GLY A 724 0.88 -6.96 3.97
N CYS A 725 -0.32 -7.47 4.23
CA CYS A 725 -1.54 -7.05 3.55
C CYS A 725 -2.60 -6.69 4.58
N TYR A 726 -3.26 -5.55 4.40
CA TYR A 726 -4.35 -5.08 5.24
C TYR A 726 -5.56 -6.01 5.19
N ASP A 727 -6.23 -6.22 6.33
CA ASP A 727 -7.22 -7.28 6.53
C ASP A 727 -8.51 -7.10 5.72
N GLY A 728 -8.83 -5.87 5.32
CA GLY A 728 -10.05 -5.61 4.56
C GLY A 728 -10.23 -4.16 4.17
N LEU A 729 -11.12 -3.97 3.20
CA LEU A 729 -11.52 -2.67 2.69
C LEU A 729 -12.96 -2.38 3.12
N GLU A 730 -13.13 -1.36 3.96
CA GLU A 730 -14.42 -0.91 4.48
C GLU A 730 -15.00 0.20 3.61
N GLU A 731 -16.20 0.68 3.96
CA GLU A 731 -16.89 1.72 3.19
C GLU A 731 -16.08 3.02 3.11
N LYS A 732 -15.40 3.39 4.21
CA LYS A 732 -14.72 4.69 4.37
C LYS A 732 -13.26 4.58 4.80
N ASN A 733 -12.80 3.37 5.15
CA ASN A 733 -11.46 3.15 5.70
C ASN A 733 -10.91 1.78 5.29
N VAL A 734 -9.61 1.61 5.48
CA VAL A 734 -8.93 0.31 5.38
C VAL A 734 -8.72 -0.24 6.80
N ASN A 735 -8.91 -1.54 7.00
CA ASN A 735 -8.52 -2.19 8.25
C ASN A 735 -7.00 -2.42 8.25
N LEU A 736 -6.26 -1.64 9.04
CA LEU A 736 -4.80 -1.60 8.99
C LEU A 736 -4.08 -2.81 9.60
N ASN A 737 -4.81 -3.73 10.24
CA ASN A 737 -4.23 -5.00 10.69
C ASN A 737 -3.73 -5.81 9.49
N GLN A 738 -2.62 -6.51 9.68
CA GLN A 738 -1.98 -7.33 8.66
C GLN A 738 -1.90 -8.78 9.18
N GLY A 739 -3.05 -9.44 9.31
CA GLY A 739 -3.16 -10.81 9.80
C GLY A 739 -2.56 -11.84 8.83
N ALA A 740 -2.53 -13.11 9.25
CA ALA A 740 -2.02 -14.18 8.39
C ALA A 740 -2.89 -14.39 7.14
N GLU A 741 -4.22 -14.38 7.28
CA GLU A 741 -5.13 -14.61 6.15
C GLU A 741 -4.90 -13.61 5.01
N SER A 742 -4.93 -12.32 5.31
CA SER A 742 -4.76 -11.24 4.35
C SER A 742 -3.36 -11.27 3.72
N THR A 743 -2.32 -11.36 4.56
CA THR A 743 -0.92 -11.39 4.12
C THR A 743 -0.64 -12.56 3.18
N VAL A 744 -1.07 -13.76 3.56
CA VAL A 744 -0.86 -14.95 2.74
C VAL A 744 -1.71 -14.91 1.47
N SER A 745 -2.95 -14.38 1.54
CA SER A 745 -3.82 -14.22 0.36
C SER A 745 -3.17 -13.33 -0.69
N TYR A 746 -2.64 -12.18 -0.29
CA TYR A 746 -1.86 -11.31 -1.19
C TYR A 746 -0.67 -12.05 -1.79
N LEU A 747 0.12 -12.74 -0.97
CA LEU A 747 1.31 -13.46 -1.45
C LEU A 747 0.95 -14.54 -2.48
N MET A 748 -0.12 -15.31 -2.24
CA MET A 748 -0.63 -16.30 -3.19
C MET A 748 -1.02 -15.66 -4.52
N ALA A 749 -1.71 -14.51 -4.48
CA ALA A 749 -2.07 -13.76 -5.69
C ALA A 749 -0.83 -13.24 -6.45
N ARG A 750 0.12 -12.63 -5.74
CA ARG A 750 1.35 -12.06 -6.31
C ARG A 750 2.24 -13.13 -6.96
N LEU A 751 2.37 -14.29 -6.32
CA LEU A 751 3.13 -15.43 -6.86
C LEU A 751 2.47 -16.04 -8.10
N ASN A 752 1.14 -16.01 -8.18
CA ASN A 752 0.44 -16.52 -9.34
C ASN A 752 0.71 -15.63 -10.58
N LEU A 753 0.67 -14.31 -10.42
CA LEU A 753 1.04 -13.37 -11.48
C LEU A 753 2.51 -13.49 -11.90
N GLU A 754 3.44 -13.62 -10.94
CA GLU A 754 4.88 -13.79 -11.24
C GLU A 754 5.12 -14.97 -12.18
N PHE A 755 4.43 -16.08 -11.93
CA PHE A 755 4.56 -17.29 -12.72
C PHE A 755 4.17 -17.09 -14.19
N PHE A 756 3.16 -16.26 -14.47
CA PHE A 756 2.77 -15.94 -15.85
C PHE A 756 3.72 -14.98 -16.53
N ASN A 757 4.15 -13.92 -15.83
CA ASN A 757 5.09 -12.95 -16.39
C ASN A 757 6.41 -13.60 -16.82
N ARG A 758 6.92 -14.57 -16.04
CA ARG A 758 8.13 -15.32 -16.42
C ARG A 758 7.90 -16.24 -17.62
N LYS A 759 6.72 -16.85 -17.73
CA LYS A 759 6.43 -17.75 -18.86
C LYS A 759 6.28 -17.00 -20.18
N THR A 760 5.69 -15.80 -20.18
CA THR A 760 5.63 -14.97 -21.39
C THR A 760 7.02 -14.52 -21.85
N THR A 761 7.95 -14.21 -20.93
CA THR A 761 9.34 -13.86 -21.32
C THR A 761 10.15 -15.02 -21.92
N PHE A 762 9.81 -16.29 -21.64
CA PHE A 762 10.51 -17.45 -22.21
C PHE A 762 10.05 -17.82 -23.64
N PHE A 763 8.99 -17.20 -24.17
CA PHE A 763 8.56 -17.40 -25.56
C PHE A 763 9.06 -16.31 -26.53
N ASP A 764 9.77 -15.30 -26.01
CA ASP A 764 10.34 -14.19 -26.79
C ASP A 764 11.88 -14.29 -26.98
N ASP A 765 12.52 -15.38 -26.51
CA ASP A 765 13.95 -15.71 -26.73
C ASP A 765 14.15 -16.89 -27.70
#